data_AF-A0AB39ZU29-F1
#
_entry.id   AF-A0AB39ZU29-F1
#
_cell.length_a   1.000
_cell.length_b   1.000
_cell.length_c   1.000
_cell.angle_alpha   90.00
_cell.angle_beta   90.00
_cell.angle_gamma   90.00
#
_symmetry.space_group_name_H-M   'P 1'
#
loop_
_entity.id
_entity.type
_entity.pdbx_description
1 polymer ?
#
loop_
_entity_poly.entity_id
_entity_poly.type
_entity_poly.pdbx_seq_one_letter_code
_entity_poly.pdbx_strand_id
1 'polypeptide(L)'
;MAKDPPLYEGNAIFRNQPSYKIFNKSFEHVDDALYTFLNEVDPEVLRLELKETANVFKSFNRNTALRDPRTDQVPGSTICDNSSGGTGYSFPNPLDQHSELNLKQQAACMRVLLAWQRSEPVDEEDFVVWQATEKKRCNEQQRVQKHIHDHELGRKEIIYAPMRSLVAVYRKLYELSVKKLLKRYPNESYVTFSGLPQLSQCKSLNSQTVSMEQVELERIVGRVRLWPEVKLSQEALSNLQVRLDRYAARETKDPAKLLSDEEKDLELEANNIFVLPLDSLLMLLTTGSYIDLPTEMFVSLRECPKSNHKCMEFQSPFPARNCGWHTNSLVLKHAYEAYISQPGQAKWLHFENGAVREVPDKLICEMSSTDLHMAYKLHTIDQHSSDIVDASANTALVSWSLRCKSEGDEYNDFQIFSTLPMPAVKDSKGKNTLGCHLIKLENKPDCGCEIMSKYELISAWLQLKLLQADVGHCTRISLRDFKPMLEEKLALITIEQQLHDYYNTSMPQLLSNLYEFLKLLDTVPIGEYLLRYSPKYKDKFLLCNVTKEATAQSFKLDQLLTETTPSDQIFLTQSSFLPISPTLCGRLHEELQLLPCAFPAKANGRSVQRRKAAISRPEPERRAQGRRQPHKKWTAAQTEEFRRRCKSGQKIRARARKKAAAKNEKDELEKIMTL
;
A
#
# COMPACT_ATOMS: atom_id res chain seq x y z
N MET A 1 -85.71 -16.24 65.51
CA MET A 1 -84.42 -16.15 66.24
C MET A 1 -83.33 -15.95 65.19
N ALA A 2 -83.08 -14.75 64.71
CA ALA A 2 -82.36 -13.67 65.41
C ALA A 2 -80.99 -14.17 65.93
N LYS A 3 -79.98 -14.10 65.04
CA LYS A 3 -78.55 -14.07 65.34
C LYS A 3 -77.89 -13.17 64.29
N ASP A 4 -77.48 -12.01 64.76
CA ASP A 4 -76.66 -11.00 64.06
C ASP A 4 -75.19 -11.48 63.92
N PRO A 5 -74.26 -10.65 63.44
CA PRO A 5 -73.85 -10.48 62.05
C PRO A 5 -72.38 -10.96 61.84
N PRO A 6 -71.82 -10.86 60.62
CA PRO A 6 -70.85 -9.78 60.42
C PRO A 6 -70.89 -9.15 59.01
N LEU A 7 -70.66 -7.84 58.98
CA LEU A 7 -70.20 -7.10 57.80
C LEU A 7 -68.85 -7.67 57.35
N TYR A 8 -68.72 -8.08 56.10
CA TYR A 8 -67.40 -8.07 55.46
C TYR A 8 -67.15 -6.65 54.97
N GLU A 9 -66.32 -5.92 55.71
CA GLU A 9 -65.61 -4.75 55.21
C GLU A 9 -64.79 -5.21 53.99
N GLY A 10 -65.31 -4.91 52.79
CA GLY A 10 -64.80 -5.39 51.51
C GLY A 10 -63.28 -5.20 51.36
N ASN A 11 -62.64 -6.10 50.60
CA ASN A 11 -61.19 -6.07 50.43
C ASN A 11 -60.74 -4.72 49.83
N ALA A 12 -59.89 -3.99 50.56
CA ALA A 12 -59.46 -2.62 50.22
C ALA A 12 -58.65 -2.50 48.90
N ILE A 13 -58.38 -3.60 48.18
CA ILE A 13 -57.50 -3.64 46.99
C ILE A 13 -58.26 -3.50 45.65
N PHE A 14 -59.58 -3.25 45.63
CA PHE A 14 -60.23 -2.77 44.39
C PHE A 14 -59.66 -1.43 43.86
N ARG A 15 -58.68 -0.79 44.50
CA ARG A 15 -58.35 0.62 44.24
C ARG A 15 -57.09 0.89 43.43
N ASN A 16 -56.26 -0.11 43.14
CA ASN A 16 -54.95 0.07 42.47
C ASN A 16 -54.83 -0.71 41.15
N GLN A 17 -55.87 -0.77 40.32
CA GLN A 17 -55.64 -1.11 38.91
C GLN A 17 -55.14 0.13 38.17
N PRO A 18 -53.87 0.16 37.70
CA PRO A 18 -53.40 1.24 36.85
C PRO A 18 -54.24 1.29 35.57
N SER A 19 -54.74 2.49 35.27
CA SER A 19 -55.40 2.83 34.01
C SER A 19 -54.61 2.28 32.81
N TYR A 20 -55.34 1.83 31.78
CA TYR A 20 -54.80 1.39 30.48
C TYR A 20 -53.90 2.43 29.77
N LYS A 21 -53.78 3.64 30.34
CA LYS A 21 -52.85 4.71 29.94
C LYS A 21 -51.40 4.55 30.47
N ILE A 22 -51.10 3.56 31.32
CA ILE A 22 -49.74 3.39 31.90
C ILE A 22 -48.77 2.59 31.00
N PHE A 23 -49.25 1.75 30.09
CA PHE A 23 -48.38 0.93 29.22
C PHE A 23 -48.01 1.58 27.86
N ASN A 24 -48.40 2.83 27.63
CA ASN A 24 -48.05 3.62 26.44
C ASN A 24 -47.15 4.81 26.81
N LYS A 25 -46.04 4.56 27.50
CA LYS A 25 -44.96 5.53 27.68
C LYS A 25 -43.68 4.99 27.05
N SER A 26 -42.98 5.84 26.31
CA SER A 26 -41.70 5.49 25.69
C SER A 26 -40.66 5.20 26.77
N PHE A 27 -39.73 4.28 26.50
CA PHE A 27 -38.62 3.87 27.37
C PHE A 27 -37.65 5.01 27.77
N GLU A 28 -37.93 6.24 27.37
CA GLU A 28 -37.07 7.42 27.54
C GLU A 28 -37.66 8.42 28.55
N HIS A 29 -38.78 8.11 29.19
CA HIS A 29 -39.40 9.02 30.16
C HIS A 29 -38.60 9.06 31.48
N VAL A 30 -38.07 10.24 31.81
CA VAL A 30 -37.18 10.52 32.95
C VAL A 30 -37.78 10.16 34.32
N ASP A 31 -39.11 9.98 34.41
CA ASP A 31 -39.84 9.66 35.65
C ASP A 31 -40.20 8.17 35.78
N ASP A 32 -39.66 7.28 34.93
CA ASP A 32 -39.90 5.84 35.06
C ASP A 32 -39.01 5.22 36.14
N ALA A 33 -39.63 4.93 37.28
CA ALA A 33 -39.00 4.30 38.43
C ALA A 33 -38.34 2.94 38.11
N LEU A 34 -38.75 2.24 37.04
CA LEU A 34 -38.10 0.99 36.62
C LEU A 34 -36.75 1.25 35.91
N TYR A 35 -36.63 2.36 35.17
CA TYR A 35 -35.36 2.78 34.58
C TYR A 35 -34.38 3.26 35.66
N THR A 36 -34.89 3.96 36.68
CA THR A 36 -34.10 4.37 37.84
C THR A 36 -33.67 3.16 38.67
N PHE A 37 -34.52 2.16 38.86
CA PHE A 37 -34.21 0.96 39.64
C PHE A 37 -33.32 -0.07 38.89
N LEU A 38 -33.39 -0.15 37.57
CA LEU A 38 -32.51 -1.03 36.77
C LEU A 38 -31.12 -0.41 36.51
N ASN A 39 -30.98 0.91 36.65
CA ASN A 39 -29.71 1.62 36.54
C ASN A 39 -29.18 2.15 37.88
N GLU A 40 -29.90 1.94 38.98
CA GLU A 40 -29.39 2.12 40.35
C GLU A 40 -28.36 1.02 40.62
N VAL A 41 -27.11 1.33 40.32
CA VAL A 41 -25.98 0.51 40.74
C VAL A 41 -25.82 0.70 42.25
N ASP A 42 -25.85 -0.42 42.98
CA ASP A 42 -25.72 -0.44 44.43
C ASP A 42 -24.51 0.40 44.88
N PRO A 43 -24.69 1.45 45.68
CA PRO A 43 -23.61 2.35 46.07
C PRO A 43 -22.51 1.66 46.90
N GLU A 44 -22.76 0.48 47.49
CA GLU A 44 -21.70 -0.34 48.09
C GLU A 44 -20.91 -1.11 47.04
N VAL A 45 -21.56 -1.62 45.99
CA VAL A 45 -20.89 -2.25 44.84
C VAL A 45 -20.10 -1.22 44.05
N LEU A 46 -20.67 -0.02 43.83
CA LEU A 46 -19.96 1.10 43.20
C LEU A 46 -18.79 1.59 44.08
N ARG A 47 -18.91 1.60 45.42
CA ARG A 47 -17.78 1.90 46.34
C ARG A 47 -16.72 0.81 46.34
N LEU A 48 -17.08 -0.45 46.12
CA LEU A 48 -16.14 -1.57 46.02
C LEU A 48 -15.42 -1.57 44.66
N GLU A 49 -16.14 -1.36 43.56
CA GLU A 49 -15.55 -1.24 42.22
C GLU A 49 -14.73 0.04 42.04
N LEU A 50 -15.14 1.17 42.65
CA LEU A 50 -14.34 2.41 42.68
C LEU A 50 -13.14 2.30 43.64
N LYS A 51 -13.19 1.46 44.69
CA LYS A 51 -12.00 1.15 45.50
C LYS A 51 -11.02 0.24 44.76
N GLU A 52 -11.51 -0.72 43.97
CA GLU A 52 -10.67 -1.63 43.20
C GLU A 52 -10.05 -0.96 41.97
N THR A 53 -10.76 -0.02 41.33
CA THR A 53 -10.25 0.67 40.14
C THR A 53 -9.48 1.97 40.44
N ALA A 54 -9.67 2.61 41.60
CA ALA A 54 -8.93 3.82 42.00
C ALA A 54 -7.62 3.56 42.78
N ASN A 55 -7.26 2.29 43.03
CA ASN A 55 -5.88 1.88 43.29
C ASN A 55 -5.16 1.46 41.99
N VAL A 56 -5.46 2.18 40.91
CA VAL A 56 -4.45 2.80 40.06
C VAL A 56 -3.13 2.92 40.83
N PHE A 57 -2.12 2.17 40.37
CA PHE A 57 -0.82 2.73 40.07
C PHE A 57 -0.40 3.89 40.99
N LYS A 58 0.00 3.56 42.23
CA LYS A 58 0.75 4.52 43.06
C LYS A 58 2.26 4.32 42.98
N SER A 59 2.70 3.16 42.49
CA SER A 59 4.08 2.89 42.08
C SER A 59 4.15 1.53 41.40
N PHE A 60 4.88 1.44 40.30
CA PHE A 60 5.28 0.15 39.73
C PHE A 60 6.34 -0.45 40.67
N ASN A 61 5.99 -1.48 41.45
CA ASN A 61 6.98 -2.24 42.21
C ASN A 61 6.92 -3.70 41.73
N ARG A 62 7.71 -3.99 40.69
CA ARG A 62 7.96 -5.35 40.21
C ARG A 62 8.76 -6.09 41.29
N ASN A 63 8.08 -6.69 42.26
CA ASN A 63 8.69 -7.73 43.10
C ASN A 63 8.85 -9.07 42.38
N THR A 64 8.68 -9.09 41.04
CA THR A 64 9.08 -10.18 40.15
C THR A 64 10.23 -9.79 39.21
N ALA A 65 10.88 -8.64 39.42
CA ALA A 65 12.14 -8.37 38.75
C ALA A 65 13.19 -9.39 39.25
N LEU A 66 13.70 -10.22 38.34
CA LEU A 66 14.84 -11.11 38.59
C LEU A 66 15.98 -10.28 39.19
N ARG A 67 16.23 -10.48 40.48
CA ARG A 67 17.43 -9.99 41.15
C ARG A 67 18.58 -10.92 40.77
N ASP A 68 19.79 -10.37 40.66
CA ASP A 68 20.97 -11.20 40.47
C ASP A 68 21.17 -12.07 41.74
N PRO A 69 21.13 -13.42 41.66
CA PRO A 69 21.20 -14.30 42.83
C PRO A 69 22.55 -14.26 43.57
N ARG A 70 23.56 -13.57 43.03
CA ARG A 70 24.88 -13.41 43.67
C ARG A 70 25.03 -12.10 44.45
N THR A 71 24.26 -11.07 44.10
CA THR A 71 24.41 -9.71 44.67
C THR A 71 23.12 -9.16 45.26
N ASP A 72 21.98 -9.82 45.02
CA ASP A 72 20.62 -9.46 45.47
C ASP A 72 20.19 -8.02 45.12
N GLN A 73 20.89 -7.40 44.17
CA GLN A 73 20.55 -6.10 43.60
C GLN A 73 19.74 -6.26 42.31
N VAL A 74 18.92 -5.26 42.00
CA VAL A 74 18.17 -5.19 40.75
C VAL A 74 19.15 -4.81 39.62
N PRO A 75 19.32 -5.62 38.57
CA PRO A 75 20.22 -5.30 37.47
C PRO A 75 19.80 -3.99 36.77
N GLY A 76 20.75 -3.08 36.54
CA GLY A 76 20.48 -1.73 36.01
C GLY A 76 19.98 -1.66 34.55
N SER A 77 20.12 -2.73 33.76
CA SER A 77 19.56 -2.83 32.41
C SER A 77 19.20 -4.27 32.05
N THR A 78 18.00 -4.46 31.50
CA THR A 78 17.49 -5.75 31.02
C THR A 78 17.99 -6.01 29.60
N ILE A 79 18.63 -7.16 29.38
CA ILE A 79 18.78 -7.72 28.03
C ILE A 79 17.51 -8.52 27.75
N CYS A 80 16.74 -8.11 26.73
CA CYS A 80 15.59 -8.89 26.27
C CYS A 80 16.08 -10.08 25.44
N ASP A 81 15.74 -11.28 25.90
CA ASP A 81 15.89 -12.50 25.12
C ASP A 81 14.74 -12.61 24.11
N ASN A 82 15.07 -12.72 22.82
CA ASN A 82 14.12 -12.82 21.70
C ASN A 82 13.70 -14.27 21.41
N SER A 83 13.71 -15.15 22.42
CA SER A 83 13.48 -16.59 22.27
C SER A 83 12.01 -17.04 22.26
N SER A 84 11.03 -16.12 22.30
CA SER A 84 9.60 -16.50 22.20
C SER A 84 9.14 -16.65 20.74
N GLY A 85 9.04 -17.89 20.27
CA GLY A 85 8.52 -18.29 18.96
C GLY A 85 7.00 -18.10 18.76
N GLY A 86 6.53 -16.86 18.82
CA GLY A 86 5.24 -16.46 18.25
C GLY A 86 5.46 -15.79 16.90
N THR A 87 4.75 -16.21 15.85
CA THR A 87 4.73 -15.51 14.56
C THR A 87 4.29 -14.07 14.79
N GLY A 88 5.13 -13.09 14.45
CA GLY A 88 4.84 -11.66 14.70
C GLY A 88 3.67 -11.11 13.87
N TYR A 89 3.23 -11.90 12.88
CA TYR A 89 2.14 -11.59 11.97
C TYR A 89 0.86 -12.34 12.34
N SER A 90 -0.28 -11.67 12.18
CA SER A 90 -1.62 -12.25 12.36
C SER A 90 -2.56 -11.72 11.30
N PHE A 91 -3.17 -12.62 10.52
CA PHE A 91 -4.17 -12.22 9.52
C PHE A 91 -5.41 -11.62 10.22
N PRO A 92 -5.84 -10.39 9.85
CA PRO A 92 -6.94 -9.71 10.53
C PRO A 92 -8.30 -10.33 10.19
N ASN A 93 -8.73 -11.32 10.98
CA ASN A 93 -9.99 -12.05 10.77
C ASN A 93 -10.84 -12.12 12.05
N PRO A 94 -11.38 -10.99 12.53
CA PRO A 94 -12.16 -10.95 13.78
C PRO A 94 -13.47 -11.74 13.72
N LEU A 95 -13.95 -12.06 12.52
CA LEU A 95 -15.20 -12.80 12.29
C LEU A 95 -14.97 -14.32 12.11
N ASP A 96 -13.72 -14.80 12.29
CA ASP A 96 -13.33 -16.20 12.09
C ASP A 96 -13.86 -16.80 10.78
N GLN A 97 -13.77 -16.03 9.70
CA GLN A 97 -14.10 -16.51 8.37
C GLN A 97 -13.08 -17.57 7.94
N HIS A 98 -13.55 -18.62 7.26
CA HIS A 98 -12.70 -19.73 6.86
C HIS A 98 -12.76 -19.97 5.36
N SER A 99 -11.64 -20.47 4.82
CA SER A 99 -11.52 -20.77 3.39
C SER A 99 -12.44 -21.91 2.93
N GLU A 100 -12.82 -21.83 1.66
CA GLU A 100 -13.49 -22.94 0.95
C GLU A 100 -12.52 -24.07 0.58
N LEU A 101 -11.22 -23.81 0.62
CA LEU A 101 -10.17 -24.79 0.48
C LEU A 101 -9.95 -25.52 1.80
N ASN A 102 -9.58 -26.80 1.70
CA ASN A 102 -9.04 -27.51 2.86
C ASN A 102 -7.54 -27.16 3.04
N LEU A 103 -7.00 -27.51 4.20
CA LEU A 103 -5.60 -27.21 4.54
C LEU A 103 -4.60 -27.79 3.54
N LYS A 104 -4.85 -29.01 3.04
CA LYS A 104 -3.98 -29.66 2.04
C LYS A 104 -4.01 -28.95 0.69
N GLN A 105 -5.19 -28.51 0.24
CA GLN A 105 -5.40 -27.76 -1.00
C GLN A 105 -4.73 -26.39 -0.92
N GLN A 106 -4.87 -25.71 0.23
CA GLN A 106 -4.24 -24.42 0.44
C GLN A 106 -2.71 -24.53 0.43
N ALA A 107 -2.15 -25.54 1.12
CA ALA A 107 -0.72 -25.83 1.11
C ALA A 107 -0.19 -26.19 -0.29
N ALA A 108 -0.89 -27.04 -1.03
CA ALA A 108 -0.54 -27.39 -2.41
C ALA A 108 -0.51 -26.14 -3.31
N CYS A 109 -1.55 -25.30 -3.24
CA CYS A 109 -1.61 -24.07 -4.02
C CYS A 109 -0.49 -23.08 -3.65
N MET A 110 -0.13 -23.00 -2.37
CA MET A 110 0.97 -22.15 -1.90
C MET A 110 2.32 -22.66 -2.41
N ARG A 111 2.56 -23.98 -2.44
CA ARG A 111 3.78 -24.55 -3.01
C ARG A 111 3.93 -24.25 -4.50
N VAL A 112 2.84 -24.31 -5.27
CA VAL A 112 2.84 -23.89 -6.69
C VAL A 112 3.29 -22.43 -6.83
N LEU A 113 2.71 -21.52 -6.04
CA LEU A 113 3.08 -20.10 -6.09
C LEU A 113 4.54 -19.86 -5.70
N LEU A 114 5.02 -20.51 -4.63
CA LEU A 114 6.41 -20.40 -4.19
C LEU A 114 7.39 -20.93 -5.25
N ALA A 115 7.07 -22.04 -5.91
CA ALA A 115 7.87 -22.59 -6.99
C ALA A 115 7.96 -21.60 -8.18
N TRP A 116 6.83 -21.00 -8.59
CA TRP A 116 6.84 -19.96 -9.61
C TRP A 116 7.67 -18.73 -9.24
N GLN A 117 7.53 -18.23 -8.00
CA GLN A 117 8.31 -17.10 -7.51
C GLN A 117 9.81 -17.39 -7.49
N ARG A 118 10.21 -18.62 -7.16
CA ARG A 118 11.61 -19.06 -7.13
C ARG A 118 12.14 -19.48 -8.50
N SER A 119 11.28 -19.53 -9.52
CA SER A 119 11.59 -20.07 -10.84
C SER A 119 12.03 -21.54 -10.78
N GLU A 120 11.43 -22.31 -9.86
CA GLU A 120 11.63 -23.74 -9.66
C GLU A 120 10.55 -24.56 -10.39
N PRO A 121 10.84 -25.81 -10.78
CA PRO A 121 9.84 -26.68 -11.40
C PRO A 121 8.69 -26.96 -10.43
N VAL A 122 7.46 -26.93 -10.93
CA VAL A 122 6.25 -27.21 -10.15
C VAL A 122 5.98 -28.71 -10.15
N ASP A 123 5.62 -29.25 -8.98
CA ASP A 123 5.15 -30.63 -8.85
C ASP A 123 3.80 -30.82 -9.55
N GLU A 124 3.67 -31.89 -10.35
CA GLU A 124 2.50 -32.17 -11.17
C GLU A 124 1.24 -32.39 -10.32
N GLU A 125 1.37 -33.08 -9.18
CA GLU A 125 0.24 -33.33 -8.27
C GLU A 125 -0.32 -32.02 -7.71
N ASP A 126 0.57 -31.13 -7.27
CA ASP A 126 0.22 -29.81 -6.76
C ASP A 126 -0.37 -28.92 -7.85
N PHE A 127 0.12 -29.01 -9.09
CA PHE A 127 -0.41 -28.28 -10.24
C PHE A 127 -1.83 -28.74 -10.62
N VAL A 128 -2.12 -30.04 -10.56
CA VAL A 128 -3.48 -30.56 -10.79
C VAL A 128 -4.45 -30.03 -9.72
N VAL A 129 -4.02 -30.00 -8.45
CA VAL A 129 -4.81 -29.38 -7.37
C VAL A 129 -4.99 -27.89 -7.61
N TRP A 130 -3.95 -27.20 -8.10
CA TRP A 130 -4.04 -25.79 -8.46
C TRP A 130 -5.12 -25.57 -9.52
N GLN A 131 -5.13 -26.31 -10.63
CA GLN A 131 -6.17 -26.16 -11.65
C GLN A 131 -7.57 -26.52 -11.11
N ALA A 132 -7.70 -27.62 -10.38
CA ALA A 132 -8.99 -28.07 -9.84
C ALA A 132 -9.64 -27.08 -8.86
N THR A 133 -8.84 -26.21 -8.23
CA THR A 133 -9.31 -25.25 -7.21
C THR A 133 -9.44 -23.81 -7.71
N GLU A 134 -9.14 -23.53 -8.99
CA GLU A 134 -9.15 -22.19 -9.58
C GLU A 134 -10.46 -21.43 -9.32
N LYS A 135 -11.61 -22.03 -9.63
CA LYS A 135 -12.92 -21.39 -9.41
C LYS A 135 -13.18 -21.02 -7.94
N LYS A 136 -12.69 -21.84 -6.99
CA LYS A 136 -12.81 -21.54 -5.55
C LYS A 136 -11.90 -20.39 -5.16
N ARG A 137 -10.65 -20.41 -5.63
CA ARG A 137 -9.68 -19.32 -5.41
C ARG A 137 -10.20 -17.99 -5.93
N CYS A 138 -10.71 -17.92 -7.16
CA CYS A 138 -11.22 -16.66 -7.73
C CYS A 138 -12.40 -16.08 -6.94
N ASN A 139 -13.34 -16.94 -6.51
CA ASN A 139 -14.48 -16.50 -5.68
C ASN A 139 -14.06 -16.06 -4.28
N GLU A 140 -13.05 -16.71 -3.70
CA GLU A 140 -12.51 -16.35 -2.40
C GLU A 140 -11.70 -15.05 -2.46
N GLN A 141 -10.86 -14.89 -3.49
CA GLN A 141 -10.06 -13.70 -3.72
C GLN A 141 -10.89 -12.42 -3.64
N GLN A 142 -12.01 -12.34 -4.38
CA GLN A 142 -12.87 -11.15 -4.36
C GLN A 142 -13.42 -10.84 -2.95
N ARG A 143 -13.75 -11.87 -2.17
CA ARG A 143 -14.26 -11.70 -0.79
C ARG A 143 -13.18 -11.25 0.17
N VAL A 144 -11.99 -11.85 0.08
CA VAL A 144 -10.85 -11.48 0.93
C VAL A 144 -10.39 -10.07 0.62
N GLN A 145 -10.33 -9.68 -0.66
CA GLN A 145 -10.01 -8.31 -1.05
C GLN A 145 -11.01 -7.31 -0.49
N LYS A 146 -12.32 -7.61 -0.58
CA LYS A 146 -13.35 -6.79 0.05
C LYS A 146 -13.18 -6.70 1.57
N HIS A 147 -12.93 -7.82 2.23
CA HIS A 147 -12.69 -7.86 3.68
C HIS A 147 -11.48 -7.02 4.10
N ILE A 148 -10.38 -7.09 3.34
CA ILE A 148 -9.18 -6.28 3.57
C ILE A 148 -9.48 -4.79 3.33
N HIS A 149 -10.25 -4.47 2.29
CA HIS A 149 -10.67 -3.09 2.03
C HIS A 149 -11.53 -2.52 3.16
N ASP A 150 -12.53 -3.28 3.63
CA ASP A 150 -13.39 -2.89 4.76
C ASP A 150 -12.58 -2.74 6.06
N HIS A 151 -11.61 -3.63 6.28
CA HIS A 151 -10.67 -3.54 7.41
C HIS A 151 -9.78 -2.29 7.32
N GLU A 152 -9.28 -1.96 6.13
CA GLU A 152 -8.49 -0.76 5.90
C GLU A 152 -9.28 0.51 6.17
N LEU A 153 -10.51 0.60 5.66
CA LEU A 153 -11.38 1.75 5.91
C LEU A 153 -11.71 1.93 7.40
N GLY A 154 -11.96 0.83 8.12
CA GLY A 154 -12.29 0.88 9.54
C GLY A 154 -11.10 1.18 10.47
N ARG A 155 -9.86 0.96 10.03
CA ARG A 155 -8.65 1.06 10.86
C ARG A 155 -7.49 1.79 10.20
N LYS A 156 -7.80 2.71 9.29
CA LYS A 156 -6.81 3.39 8.44
C LYS A 156 -5.71 4.07 9.26
N GLU A 157 -6.08 4.78 10.32
CA GLU A 157 -5.13 5.48 11.20
C GLU A 157 -4.13 4.54 11.89
N ILE A 158 -4.56 3.31 12.22
CA ILE A 158 -3.71 2.31 12.88
C ILE A 158 -2.74 1.69 11.88
N ILE A 159 -3.25 1.31 10.69
CA ILE A 159 -2.46 0.68 9.63
C ILE A 159 -1.35 1.63 9.16
N TYR A 160 -1.68 2.90 8.96
CA TYR A 160 -0.75 3.89 8.46
C TYR A 160 -0.04 4.70 9.56
N ALA A 161 -0.26 4.39 10.85
CA ALA A 161 0.44 5.05 11.95
C ALA A 161 1.97 5.10 11.79
N PRO A 162 2.66 4.02 11.30
CA PRO A 162 4.10 4.07 11.13
C PRO A 162 4.57 5.08 10.06
N MET A 163 3.71 5.49 9.11
CA MET A 163 4.05 6.51 8.10
C MET A 163 4.38 7.86 8.73
N ARG A 164 3.89 8.17 9.95
CA ARG A 164 4.13 9.48 10.58
C ARG A 164 5.60 9.84 10.69
N SER A 165 6.46 8.84 10.94
CA SER A 165 7.91 9.02 10.97
C SER A 165 8.48 9.41 9.60
N LEU A 166 8.06 8.71 8.54
CA LEU A 166 8.43 8.97 7.15
C LEU A 166 7.94 10.35 6.69
N VAL A 167 6.73 10.74 7.06
CA VAL A 167 6.15 12.07 6.76
C VAL A 167 6.97 13.19 7.42
N ALA A 168 7.38 13.01 8.69
CA ALA A 168 8.20 13.99 9.39
C ALA A 168 9.57 14.18 8.72
N VAL A 169 10.18 13.07 8.28
CA VAL A 169 11.45 13.07 7.53
C VAL A 169 11.26 13.73 6.16
N TYR A 170 10.18 13.40 5.45
CA TYR A 170 9.88 13.98 4.14
C TYR A 170 9.69 15.49 4.21
N ARG A 171 9.06 16.02 5.27
CA ARG A 171 8.93 17.48 5.46
C ARG A 171 10.28 18.18 5.48
N LYS A 172 11.27 17.61 6.19
CA LYS A 172 12.64 18.16 6.20
C LYS A 172 13.26 18.14 4.81
N LEU A 173 13.12 17.02 4.09
CA LEU A 173 13.63 16.87 2.71
C LEU A 173 12.95 17.85 1.74
N TYR A 174 11.64 18.03 1.87
CA TYR A 174 10.86 19.00 1.10
C TYR A 174 11.35 20.42 1.35
N GLU A 175 11.54 20.82 2.61
CA GLU A 175 12.04 22.16 2.96
C GLU A 175 13.42 22.43 2.38
N LEU A 176 14.35 21.47 2.43
CA LEU A 176 15.67 21.58 1.80
C LEU A 176 15.56 21.73 0.28
N SER A 177 14.71 20.90 -0.35
CA SER A 177 14.50 20.92 -1.80
C SER A 177 13.89 22.25 -2.27
N VAL A 178 12.89 22.76 -1.55
CA VAL A 178 12.27 24.06 -1.82
C VAL A 178 13.29 25.18 -1.62
N LYS A 179 14.06 25.19 -0.52
CA LYS A 179 15.12 26.19 -0.31
C LYS A 179 16.12 26.21 -1.46
N LYS A 180 16.48 25.05 -2.01
CA LYS A 180 17.38 24.94 -3.17
C LYS A 180 16.74 25.51 -4.44
N LEU A 181 15.48 25.19 -4.70
CA LEU A 181 14.72 25.71 -5.84
C LEU A 181 14.57 27.24 -5.78
N LEU A 182 14.21 27.78 -4.62
CA LEU A 182 14.03 29.22 -4.41
C LEU A 182 15.35 30.02 -4.44
N LYS A 183 16.49 29.38 -4.15
CA LYS A 183 17.81 30.00 -4.36
C LYS A 183 18.18 30.09 -5.85
N ARG A 184 17.74 29.11 -6.64
CA ARG A 184 18.09 28.99 -8.06
C ARG A 184 17.24 29.87 -8.96
N TYR A 185 15.98 30.09 -8.60
CA TYR A 185 15.02 30.84 -9.40
C TYR A 185 14.49 32.07 -8.65
N PRO A 186 14.41 33.23 -9.30
CA PRO A 186 13.85 34.44 -8.68
C PRO A 186 12.35 34.28 -8.37
N ASN A 187 11.86 35.01 -7.38
CA ASN A 187 10.45 35.00 -6.99
C ASN A 187 9.60 35.80 -8.00
N GLU A 188 9.33 35.18 -9.14
CA GLU A 188 8.56 35.73 -10.24
C GLU A 188 7.08 35.28 -10.18
N SER A 189 6.21 36.07 -10.80
CA SER A 189 4.78 35.77 -10.93
C SER A 189 4.52 35.00 -12.22
N TYR A 190 3.86 33.85 -12.12
CA TYR A 190 3.50 33.00 -13.26
C TYR A 190 2.01 33.15 -13.59
N VAL A 191 1.68 33.24 -14.88
CA VAL A 191 0.30 33.16 -15.38
C VAL A 191 0.14 31.98 -16.33
N THR A 192 -1.08 31.47 -16.48
CA THR A 192 -1.35 30.41 -17.46
C THR A 192 -1.31 30.99 -18.88
N PHE A 193 -0.39 30.50 -19.69
CA PHE A 193 -0.26 30.85 -21.11
C PHE A 193 -1.15 29.96 -21.99
N SER A 194 -1.12 28.65 -21.78
CA SER A 194 -1.88 27.68 -22.57
C SER A 194 -2.27 26.46 -21.74
N GLY A 195 -3.30 25.73 -22.17
CA GLY A 195 -3.72 24.45 -21.59
C GLY A 195 -3.54 23.32 -22.59
N LEU A 196 -2.49 22.53 -22.43
CA LEU A 196 -2.24 21.32 -23.21
C LEU A 196 -3.11 20.16 -22.69
N PRO A 197 -3.57 19.23 -23.54
CA PRO A 197 -4.26 18.03 -23.07
C PRO A 197 -3.35 17.17 -22.18
N GLN A 198 -3.94 16.54 -21.15
CA GLN A 198 -3.25 15.49 -20.41
C GLN A 198 -2.99 14.29 -21.32
N LEU A 199 -1.92 13.52 -21.09
CA LEU A 199 -1.57 12.36 -21.93
C LEU A 199 -2.73 11.36 -22.11
N SER A 200 -3.56 11.14 -21.11
CA SER A 200 -4.75 10.26 -21.22
C SER A 200 -5.77 10.73 -22.27
N GLN A 201 -5.78 12.04 -22.56
CA GLN A 201 -6.65 12.69 -23.53
C GLN A 201 -6.00 12.84 -24.92
N CYS A 202 -4.68 12.69 -25.01
CA CYS A 202 -3.94 12.64 -26.28
C CYS A 202 -4.17 11.29 -26.99
N LYS A 203 -5.41 11.00 -27.40
CA LYS A 203 -5.74 9.77 -28.13
C LYS A 203 -5.48 9.96 -29.62
N SER A 204 -4.62 9.13 -30.19
CA SER A 204 -4.51 9.01 -31.64
C SER A 204 -5.80 8.42 -32.22
N LEU A 205 -6.30 8.98 -33.33
CA LEU A 205 -7.51 8.48 -34.02
C LEU A 205 -7.31 7.09 -34.63
N ASN A 206 -6.05 6.69 -34.86
CA ASN A 206 -5.66 5.37 -35.36
C ASN A 206 -4.86 4.62 -34.29
N SER A 207 -4.94 3.28 -34.30
CA SER A 207 -4.12 2.36 -33.50
C SER A 207 -2.65 2.35 -33.95
N GLN A 208 -2.05 3.52 -34.10
CA GLN A 208 -0.64 3.69 -34.43
C GLN A 208 0.19 3.16 -33.25
N THR A 209 0.95 2.10 -33.51
CA THR A 209 1.86 1.53 -32.54
C THR A 209 3.13 2.37 -32.54
N VAL A 210 3.28 3.18 -31.49
CA VAL A 210 4.52 3.90 -31.21
C VAL A 210 5.39 3.02 -30.33
N SER A 211 6.68 2.93 -30.68
CA SER A 211 7.66 2.14 -29.95
C SER A 211 8.93 2.94 -29.68
N MET A 212 9.57 2.62 -28.55
CA MET A 212 10.94 3.05 -28.27
C MET A 212 11.89 2.18 -29.09
N GLU A 213 12.66 2.79 -29.98
CA GLU A 213 13.66 2.12 -30.82
C GLU A 213 15.02 2.82 -30.67
N GLN A 214 16.09 2.18 -31.16
CA GLN A 214 17.46 2.73 -31.18
C GLN A 214 17.92 3.23 -29.80
N VAL A 215 17.64 2.46 -28.75
CA VAL A 215 18.12 2.78 -27.41
C VAL A 215 19.63 2.58 -27.40
N GLU A 216 20.41 3.58 -26.99
CA GLU A 216 21.87 3.50 -26.86
C GLU A 216 22.32 4.16 -25.54
N LEU A 217 23.15 3.43 -24.78
CA LEU A 217 23.73 3.92 -23.53
C LEU A 217 25.02 4.69 -23.84
N GLU A 218 24.92 6.01 -23.92
CA GLU A 218 25.99 6.90 -24.36
C GLU A 218 27.11 7.06 -23.33
N ARG A 219 26.73 7.39 -22.08
CA ARG A 219 27.68 7.79 -21.05
C ARG A 219 27.20 7.45 -19.66
N ILE A 220 28.12 6.99 -18.80
CA ILE A 220 27.89 6.83 -17.36
C ILE A 220 28.92 7.69 -16.62
N VAL A 221 28.46 8.47 -15.65
CA VAL A 221 29.31 9.27 -14.77
C VAL A 221 28.96 9.00 -13.32
N GLY A 222 29.97 8.86 -12.47
CA GLY A 222 29.81 8.76 -11.02
C GLY A 222 30.21 7.41 -10.45
N ARG A 223 29.66 7.04 -9.30
CA ARG A 223 29.97 5.77 -8.62
C ARG A 223 28.77 4.84 -8.67
N VAL A 224 28.96 3.65 -9.22
CA VAL A 224 27.93 2.61 -9.34
C VAL A 224 28.27 1.47 -8.38
N ARG A 225 27.27 0.98 -7.67
CA ARG A 225 27.46 -0.13 -6.73
C ARG A 225 27.80 -1.43 -7.47
N LEU A 226 28.83 -2.14 -7.01
CA LEU A 226 29.07 -3.52 -7.39
C LEU A 226 28.22 -4.44 -6.50
N TRP A 227 27.26 -5.15 -7.09
CA TRP A 227 26.30 -5.97 -6.36
C TRP A 227 26.03 -7.32 -7.06
N PRO A 228 26.90 -8.33 -6.83
CA PRO A 228 26.77 -9.63 -7.48
C PRO A 228 25.50 -10.40 -7.06
N GLU A 229 25.21 -10.43 -5.75
CA GLU A 229 24.02 -11.06 -5.19
C GLU A 229 23.06 -9.97 -4.68
N VAL A 230 21.97 -9.75 -5.42
CA VAL A 230 20.98 -8.71 -5.13
C VAL A 230 20.09 -9.13 -3.95
N LYS A 231 20.65 -9.04 -2.73
CA LYS A 231 19.94 -9.28 -1.46
C LYS A 231 20.15 -8.14 -0.47
N LEU A 232 19.07 -7.68 0.15
CA LEU A 232 19.16 -6.66 1.21
C LEU A 232 19.48 -7.31 2.55
N SER A 233 20.48 -6.79 3.26
CA SER A 233 20.76 -7.27 4.62
C SER A 233 19.70 -6.75 5.59
N GLN A 234 19.16 -7.66 6.41
CA GLN A 234 18.19 -7.29 7.45
C GLN A 234 18.79 -6.29 8.46
N GLU A 235 20.09 -6.40 8.72
CA GLU A 235 20.84 -5.47 9.57
C GLU A 235 20.82 -4.05 9.02
N ALA A 236 21.06 -3.87 7.71
CA ALA A 236 21.01 -2.54 7.08
C ALA A 236 19.63 -1.89 7.23
N LEU A 237 18.56 -2.67 7.03
CA LEU A 237 17.19 -2.17 7.17
C LEU A 237 16.83 -1.85 8.62
N SER A 238 17.27 -2.66 9.58
CA SER A 238 17.07 -2.37 11.01
C SER A 238 17.80 -1.10 11.46
N ASN A 239 19.03 -0.89 10.97
CA ASN A 239 19.78 0.34 11.22
C ASN A 239 19.10 1.55 10.61
N LEU A 240 18.56 1.41 9.39
CA LEU A 240 17.79 2.46 8.72
C LEU A 240 16.51 2.80 9.45
N GLN A 241 15.80 1.83 10.00
CA GLN A 241 14.59 2.09 10.78
C GLN A 241 14.88 3.00 11.99
N VAL A 242 15.98 2.74 12.70
CA VAL A 242 16.36 3.52 13.89
C VAL A 242 16.93 4.89 13.52
N ARG A 243 17.65 5.00 12.40
CA ARG A 243 18.42 6.19 12.02
C ARG A 243 17.92 6.84 10.72
N LEU A 244 16.64 6.67 10.39
CA LEU A 244 16.06 7.15 9.13
C LEU A 244 16.29 8.64 8.92
N ASP A 245 15.99 9.44 9.96
CA ASP A 245 16.19 10.89 9.99
C ASP A 245 17.62 11.30 9.63
N ARG A 246 18.62 10.52 10.06
CA ARG A 246 20.05 10.82 9.87
C ARG A 246 20.51 10.65 8.41
N TYR A 247 19.92 9.70 7.70
CA TYR A 247 20.31 9.35 6.33
C TYR A 247 19.44 10.03 5.28
N ALA A 248 18.16 10.29 5.58
CA ALA A 248 17.21 10.86 4.62
C ALA A 248 17.25 12.40 4.55
N ALA A 249 17.52 13.10 5.65
CA ALA A 249 17.45 14.56 5.71
C ALA A 249 18.75 15.24 5.22
N ARG A 250 19.25 14.85 4.03
CA ARG A 250 20.50 15.37 3.46
C ARG A 250 20.26 16.05 2.12
N GLU A 251 21.06 17.07 1.84
CA GLU A 251 21.05 17.71 0.53
C GLU A 251 21.58 16.71 -0.52
N THR A 252 20.74 16.40 -1.50
CA THR A 252 21.16 15.64 -2.67
C THR A 252 21.97 16.54 -3.60
N LYS A 253 23.13 16.04 -4.04
CA LYS A 253 23.90 16.69 -5.11
C LYS A 253 23.04 16.73 -6.37
N ASP A 254 23.08 17.85 -7.09
CA ASP A 254 22.40 17.92 -8.36
C ASP A 254 22.98 16.86 -9.30
N PRO A 255 22.14 16.15 -10.07
CA PRO A 255 22.62 15.23 -11.08
C PRO A 255 23.54 16.00 -12.04
N ALA A 256 24.64 15.37 -12.43
CA ALA A 256 25.58 15.98 -13.36
C ALA A 256 24.83 16.28 -14.67
N LYS A 257 24.99 17.49 -15.21
CA LYS A 257 24.56 17.79 -16.58
C LYS A 257 25.46 16.99 -17.52
N LEU A 258 24.93 15.88 -18.04
CA LEU A 258 25.71 14.96 -18.89
C LEU A 258 25.76 15.38 -20.35
N LEU A 259 24.73 16.10 -20.80
CA LEU A 259 24.69 16.74 -22.12
C LEU A 259 25.21 18.16 -21.99
N SER A 260 26.39 18.40 -22.54
CA SER A 260 26.94 19.75 -22.68
C SER A 260 26.14 20.57 -23.69
N ASP A 261 26.15 21.89 -23.55
CA ASP A 261 25.44 22.76 -24.50
C ASP A 261 26.04 22.65 -25.93
N GLU A 262 27.33 22.34 -26.04
CA GLU A 262 28.01 22.08 -27.33
C GLU A 262 27.53 20.78 -28.01
N GLU A 263 27.38 19.69 -27.25
CA GLU A 263 26.82 18.42 -27.77
C GLU A 263 25.35 18.61 -28.20
N LYS A 264 24.58 19.42 -27.46
CA LYS A 264 23.21 19.77 -27.85
C LYS A 264 23.19 20.51 -29.18
N ASP A 265 24.06 21.51 -29.34
CA ASP A 265 24.11 22.32 -30.56
C ASP A 265 24.47 21.47 -31.80
N LEU A 266 25.38 20.50 -31.66
CA LEU A 266 25.75 19.57 -32.74
C LEU A 266 24.58 18.65 -33.14
N GLU A 267 23.88 18.06 -32.18
CA GLU A 267 22.74 17.19 -32.45
C GLU A 267 21.55 18.00 -33.03
N LEU A 268 21.40 19.27 -32.64
CA LEU A 268 20.34 20.17 -33.14
C LEU A 268 20.54 20.60 -34.59
N GLU A 269 21.75 20.49 -35.13
CA GLU A 269 21.99 20.66 -36.56
C GLU A 269 21.34 19.53 -37.38
N ALA A 270 21.09 18.37 -36.77
CA ALA A 270 20.51 17.20 -37.45
C ALA A 270 18.99 17.08 -37.29
N ASN A 271 18.45 17.22 -36.07
CA ASN A 271 17.03 16.95 -35.77
C ASN A 271 16.49 17.75 -34.55
N ASN A 272 15.17 17.73 -34.33
CA ASN A 272 14.55 18.19 -33.09
C ASN A 272 14.91 17.25 -31.92
N ILE A 273 15.24 17.83 -30.76
CA ILE A 273 15.72 17.08 -29.60
C ILE A 273 14.86 17.32 -28.38
N PHE A 274 14.57 16.24 -27.65
CA PHE A 274 13.94 16.30 -26.34
C PHE A 274 14.92 15.80 -25.27
N VAL A 275 15.20 16.63 -24.26
CA VAL A 275 15.96 16.23 -23.08
C VAL A 275 14.96 15.95 -21.96
N LEU A 276 14.73 14.67 -21.69
CA LEU A 276 13.70 14.17 -20.78
C LEU A 276 14.33 13.26 -19.70
N PRO A 277 14.71 13.83 -18.54
CA PRO A 277 15.11 13.03 -17.38
C PRO A 277 14.04 12.00 -17.01
N LEU A 278 14.46 10.87 -16.42
CA LEU A 278 13.55 9.79 -16.05
C LEU A 278 12.42 10.27 -15.14
N ASP A 279 12.70 11.13 -14.16
CA ASP A 279 11.69 11.65 -13.23
C ASP A 279 10.67 12.54 -13.95
N SER A 280 11.10 13.33 -14.95
CA SER A 280 10.23 14.17 -15.77
C SER A 280 9.34 13.31 -16.68
N LEU A 281 9.91 12.27 -17.29
CA LEU A 281 9.17 11.29 -18.07
C LEU A 281 8.14 10.56 -17.21
N LEU A 282 8.53 10.13 -16.01
CA LEU A 282 7.62 9.51 -15.05
C LEU A 282 6.50 10.46 -14.64
N MET A 283 6.80 11.73 -14.37
CA MET A 283 5.76 12.72 -14.10
C MET A 283 4.77 12.78 -15.25
N LEU A 284 5.20 13.00 -16.49
CA LEU A 284 4.30 13.06 -17.65
C LEU A 284 3.40 11.82 -17.78
N LEU A 285 3.95 10.62 -17.61
CA LEU A 285 3.24 9.36 -17.81
C LEU A 285 2.31 8.96 -16.65
N THR A 286 2.56 9.47 -15.45
CA THR A 286 1.86 9.00 -14.22
C THR A 286 1.05 10.08 -13.52
N THR A 287 1.22 11.36 -13.89
CA THR A 287 0.53 12.49 -13.26
C THR A 287 -0.98 12.27 -13.21
N GLY A 288 -1.57 12.51 -12.03
CA GLY A 288 -3.00 12.35 -11.78
C GLY A 288 -3.41 10.93 -11.38
N SER A 289 -2.50 9.95 -11.39
CA SER A 289 -2.79 8.58 -10.92
C SER A 289 -2.87 8.50 -9.39
N TYR A 290 -1.99 9.24 -8.70
CA TYR A 290 -1.93 9.33 -7.23
C TYR A 290 -1.67 10.78 -6.83
N ILE A 291 -2.05 11.13 -5.60
CA ILE A 291 -2.00 12.51 -5.09
C ILE A 291 -0.63 12.96 -4.59
N ASP A 292 0.23 12.01 -4.27
CA ASP A 292 1.55 12.16 -3.69
C ASP A 292 2.66 12.12 -4.76
N LEU A 293 2.26 12.23 -6.02
CA LEU A 293 3.17 12.40 -7.15
C LEU A 293 3.49 13.89 -7.37
N PRO A 294 4.68 14.22 -7.90
CA PRO A 294 4.99 15.55 -8.41
C PRO A 294 3.96 16.04 -9.43
N THR A 295 3.65 17.34 -9.38
CA THR A 295 2.64 17.96 -10.27
C THR A 295 3.19 19.11 -11.12
N GLU A 296 4.43 19.53 -10.90
CA GLU A 296 5.03 20.68 -11.55
C GLU A 296 6.47 20.40 -11.97
N MET A 297 6.87 20.94 -13.12
CA MET A 297 8.27 20.96 -13.57
C MET A 297 8.53 22.13 -14.51
N PHE A 298 9.76 22.60 -14.58
CA PHE A 298 10.17 23.59 -15.58
C PHE A 298 10.45 22.95 -16.93
N VAL A 299 10.12 23.66 -18.00
CA VAL A 299 10.35 23.29 -19.40
C VAL A 299 10.97 24.48 -20.12
N SER A 300 12.12 24.28 -20.76
CA SER A 300 12.80 25.29 -21.57
C SER A 300 12.72 24.89 -23.04
N LEU A 301 12.13 25.75 -23.86
CA LEU A 301 12.08 25.59 -25.32
C LEU A 301 13.08 26.57 -25.93
N ARG A 302 14.08 26.05 -26.65
CA ARG A 302 15.12 26.82 -27.33
C ARG A 302 15.15 26.43 -28.81
N GLU A 303 15.50 27.36 -29.67
CA GLU A 303 15.73 27.10 -31.09
C GLU A 303 17.22 27.25 -31.39
N CYS A 304 17.74 26.40 -32.29
CA CYS A 304 19.12 26.52 -32.72
C CYS A 304 19.28 27.78 -33.60
N PRO A 305 20.33 28.60 -33.42
CA PRO A 305 20.55 29.76 -34.28
C PRO A 305 20.82 29.40 -35.75
N LYS A 306 21.29 28.17 -36.01
CA LYS A 306 21.74 27.70 -37.33
C LYS A 306 20.70 26.83 -38.06
N SER A 307 19.70 26.32 -37.36
CA SER A 307 18.65 25.45 -37.90
C SER A 307 17.30 25.80 -37.28
N ASN A 308 16.19 25.62 -38.01
CA ASN A 308 14.84 25.81 -37.45
C ASN A 308 14.43 24.66 -36.50
N HIS A 309 15.40 23.92 -35.95
CA HIS A 309 15.16 22.80 -35.04
C HIS A 309 15.06 23.28 -33.60
N LYS A 310 14.16 22.64 -32.85
CA LYS A 310 13.88 22.98 -31.45
C LYS A 310 14.52 21.98 -30.48
N CYS A 311 15.10 22.53 -29.41
CA CYS A 311 15.53 21.81 -28.23
C CYS A 311 14.51 22.01 -27.11
N MET A 312 13.93 20.92 -26.61
CA MET A 312 12.98 20.95 -25.50
C MET A 312 13.58 20.27 -24.28
N GLU A 313 13.98 21.07 -23.30
CA GLU A 313 14.64 20.59 -22.09
C GLU A 313 13.67 20.60 -20.90
N PHE A 314 13.43 19.42 -20.35
CA PHE A 314 12.64 19.22 -19.15
C PHE A 314 13.53 19.12 -17.93
N GLN A 315 13.18 19.89 -16.89
CA GLN A 315 13.89 19.80 -15.62
C GLN A 315 13.26 18.75 -14.70
N SER A 316 14.00 18.36 -13.66
CA SER A 316 13.50 17.47 -12.61
C SER A 316 12.21 18.05 -11.98
N PRO A 317 11.17 17.23 -11.77
CA PRO A 317 9.93 17.67 -11.12
C PRO A 317 10.15 18.27 -9.74
N PHE A 318 9.24 19.16 -9.34
CA PHE A 318 9.20 19.70 -7.98
C PHE A 318 8.77 18.62 -6.97
N PRO A 319 9.22 18.73 -5.71
CA PRO A 319 8.82 17.77 -4.69
C PRO A 319 7.29 17.82 -4.47
N ALA A 320 6.67 16.66 -4.27
CA ALA A 320 5.24 16.55 -4.05
C ALA A 320 4.82 17.22 -2.73
N ARG A 321 3.64 17.85 -2.74
CA ARG A 321 3.06 18.50 -1.55
C ARG A 321 2.23 17.55 -0.67
N ASN A 322 1.88 16.38 -1.17
CA ASN A 322 1.15 15.37 -0.39
C ASN A 322 2.06 14.18 -0.13
N CYS A 323 1.93 13.60 1.06
CA CYS A 323 2.65 12.40 1.43
C CYS A 323 1.77 11.16 1.23
N GLY A 324 2.35 10.09 0.72
CA GLY A 324 1.67 8.82 0.46
C GLY A 324 2.67 7.70 0.19
N TRP A 325 2.28 6.73 -0.65
CA TRP A 325 3.11 5.60 -1.03
C TRP A 325 4.42 6.01 -1.71
N HIS A 326 4.35 6.90 -2.70
CA HIS A 326 5.49 7.33 -3.50
C HIS A 326 6.51 8.12 -2.67
N THR A 327 6.06 9.12 -1.91
CA THR A 327 6.96 9.93 -1.07
C THR A 327 7.64 9.10 0.01
N ASN A 328 6.92 8.13 0.59
CA ASN A 328 7.49 7.24 1.60
C ASN A 328 8.57 6.32 1.01
N SER A 329 8.29 5.71 -0.15
CA SER A 329 9.28 4.92 -0.87
C SER A 329 10.49 5.77 -1.30
N LEU A 330 10.28 7.03 -1.66
CA LEU A 330 11.36 7.97 -2.00
C LEU A 330 12.27 8.27 -0.79
N VAL A 331 11.69 8.54 0.39
CA VAL A 331 12.47 8.75 1.63
C VAL A 331 13.32 7.52 1.95
N LEU A 332 12.72 6.33 1.86
CA LEU A 332 13.40 5.06 2.08
C LEU A 332 14.53 4.84 1.09
N LYS A 333 14.29 5.09 -0.20
CA LYS A 333 15.30 4.97 -1.26
C LYS A 333 16.50 5.88 -0.97
N HIS A 334 16.25 7.16 -0.68
CA HIS A 334 17.33 8.11 -0.36
C HIS A 334 18.09 7.72 0.91
N ALA A 335 17.38 7.31 1.96
CA ALA A 335 18.02 6.87 3.19
C ALA A 335 18.90 5.63 2.95
N TYR A 336 18.40 4.66 2.18
CA TYR A 336 19.12 3.45 1.85
C TYR A 336 20.37 3.74 1.00
N GLU A 337 20.24 4.56 -0.04
CA GLU A 337 21.37 5.01 -0.86
C GLU A 337 22.46 5.68 0.00
N ALA A 338 22.09 6.62 0.88
CA ALA A 338 23.02 7.28 1.78
C ALA A 338 23.69 6.32 2.78
N TYR A 339 22.96 5.32 3.28
CA TYR A 339 23.51 4.30 4.17
C TYR A 339 24.53 3.40 3.46
N ILE A 340 24.23 2.91 2.25
CA ILE A 340 25.16 2.05 1.51
C ILE A 340 26.41 2.80 1.07
N SER A 341 26.31 4.11 0.83
CA SER A 341 27.46 4.94 0.47
C SER A 341 28.48 5.09 1.62
N GLN A 342 28.17 4.62 2.82
CA GLN A 342 29.11 4.65 3.93
C GLN A 342 30.30 3.69 3.69
N PRO A 343 31.52 4.06 4.14
CA PRO A 343 32.70 3.22 4.02
C PRO A 343 32.46 1.81 4.58
N GLY A 344 32.84 0.79 3.82
CA GLY A 344 32.71 -0.62 4.22
C GLY A 344 31.31 -1.23 4.09
N GLN A 345 30.28 -0.47 3.69
CA GLN A 345 28.92 -1.02 3.50
C GLN A 345 28.72 -1.67 2.11
N ALA A 346 29.39 -1.16 1.08
CA ALA A 346 29.37 -1.76 -0.25
C ALA A 346 30.63 -1.41 -1.05
N LYS A 347 30.87 -2.23 -2.07
CA LYS A 347 31.89 -2.00 -3.10
C LYS A 347 31.33 -1.13 -4.21
N TRP A 348 32.17 -0.24 -4.73
CA TRP A 348 31.79 0.74 -5.74
C TRP A 348 32.74 0.70 -6.94
N LEU A 349 32.20 0.85 -8.13
CA LEU A 349 32.94 1.11 -9.36
C LEU A 349 32.78 2.59 -9.72
N HIS A 350 33.87 3.26 -10.04
CA HIS A 350 33.87 4.61 -10.57
C HIS A 350 33.89 4.58 -12.09
N PHE A 351 32.94 5.29 -12.70
CA PHE A 351 32.83 5.50 -14.14
C PHE A 351 33.18 6.95 -14.45
N GLU A 352 34.20 7.13 -15.29
CA GLU A 352 34.64 8.43 -15.79
C GLU A 352 35.16 8.26 -17.22
N ASN A 353 34.57 8.96 -18.19
CA ASN A 353 34.99 8.97 -19.60
C ASN A 353 35.21 7.57 -20.21
N GLY A 354 34.31 6.62 -19.93
CA GLY A 354 34.38 5.24 -20.45
C GLY A 354 35.36 4.32 -19.72
N ALA A 355 36.18 4.83 -18.80
CA ALA A 355 37.03 4.01 -17.94
C ALA A 355 36.27 3.56 -16.68
N VAL A 356 36.43 2.28 -16.33
CA VAL A 356 35.88 1.69 -15.11
C VAL A 356 37.01 1.37 -14.15
N ARG A 357 36.95 1.90 -12.93
CA ARG A 357 37.93 1.65 -11.87
C ARG A 357 37.22 1.26 -10.58
N GLU A 358 37.67 0.20 -9.92
CA GLU A 358 37.17 -0.14 -8.58
C GLU A 358 37.63 0.93 -7.58
N VAL A 359 36.71 1.42 -6.75
CA VAL A 359 37.03 2.36 -5.69
C VAL A 359 37.61 1.57 -4.53
N PRO A 360 38.88 1.81 -4.13
CA PRO A 360 39.44 1.11 -2.98
C PRO A 360 38.67 1.50 -1.72
N ASP A 361 38.36 0.50 -0.89
CA ASP A 361 37.84 0.72 0.46
C ASP A 361 38.90 1.49 1.26
N LYS A 362 38.82 2.81 1.30
CA LYS A 362 39.72 3.62 2.13
C LYS A 362 39.40 3.35 3.61
N LEU A 363 40.09 2.37 4.20
CA LEU A 363 40.39 2.34 5.63
C LEU A 363 41.59 3.27 5.88
N ILE A 364 41.36 4.57 5.80
CA ILE A 364 42.24 5.53 6.46
C ILE A 364 41.32 6.53 7.14
N CYS A 365 40.69 6.09 8.23
CA CYS A 365 40.54 7.01 9.34
C CYS A 365 41.98 7.28 9.76
N GLU A 366 42.57 8.38 9.27
CA GLU A 366 43.64 9.02 10.01
C GLU A 366 43.01 9.27 11.36
N MET A 367 43.30 8.39 12.34
CA MET A 367 42.96 8.66 13.71
C MET A 367 43.65 9.98 14.01
N SER A 368 42.89 11.06 13.94
CA SER A 368 43.28 12.34 14.49
C SER A 368 43.77 12.01 15.89
N SER A 369 45.06 12.30 16.12
CA SER A 369 45.79 12.00 17.34
C SER A 369 44.87 12.28 18.53
N THR A 370 44.41 11.22 19.19
CA THR A 370 43.41 11.34 20.23
C THR A 370 44.07 12.05 21.40
N ASP A 371 43.75 13.33 21.58
CA ASP A 371 44.29 14.12 22.66
C ASP A 371 43.74 13.57 23.99
N LEU A 372 44.58 12.85 24.73
CA LEU A 372 44.24 12.17 25.98
C LEU A 372 43.82 13.12 27.10
N HIS A 373 43.91 14.44 26.89
CA HIS A 373 43.56 15.49 27.85
C HIS A 373 42.19 16.17 27.60
N MET A 374 41.42 15.74 26.61
CA MET A 374 40.07 16.28 26.39
C MET A 374 39.10 15.81 27.49
N ALA A 375 38.46 16.77 28.17
CA ALA A 375 37.39 16.48 29.12
C ALA A 375 36.24 15.75 28.39
N TYR A 376 35.91 14.54 28.86
CA TYR A 376 34.86 13.71 28.28
C TYR A 376 33.52 14.46 28.28
N LYS A 377 33.07 14.88 27.10
CA LYS A 377 31.73 15.41 26.89
C LYS A 377 30.89 14.33 26.22
N LEU A 378 29.79 13.94 26.87
CA LEU A 378 28.74 13.13 26.25
C LEU A 378 28.12 13.95 25.11
N HIS A 379 28.51 13.64 23.89
CA HIS A 379 27.85 14.14 22.68
C HIS A 379 26.78 13.14 22.26
N THR A 380 25.61 13.64 21.87
CA THR A 380 24.60 12.77 21.25
C THR A 380 25.18 12.24 19.93
N ILE A 381 25.01 10.94 19.67
CA ILE A 381 25.56 10.24 18.49
C ILE A 381 25.17 10.93 17.16
N ASP A 382 24.11 11.73 17.18
CA ASP A 382 23.56 12.44 16.03
C ASP A 382 24.17 13.84 15.76
N GLN A 383 24.98 14.40 16.68
CA GLN A 383 25.60 15.72 16.50
C GLN A 383 26.83 15.70 15.56
N HIS A 384 27.44 14.54 15.31
CA HIS A 384 28.54 14.37 14.34
C HIS A 384 28.02 14.01 12.93
N SER A 385 26.99 14.71 12.44
CA SER A 385 26.41 14.49 11.11
C SER A 385 27.35 14.86 9.95
N SER A 386 28.42 15.62 10.24
CA SER A 386 29.47 16.04 9.30
C SER A 386 30.33 14.91 8.74
N ASP A 387 30.41 13.78 9.43
CA ASP A 387 31.42 12.74 9.14
C ASP A 387 30.90 11.64 8.20
N ILE A 388 29.61 11.72 7.82
CA ILE A 388 28.96 10.77 6.92
C ILE A 388 29.13 11.29 5.49
N VAL A 389 29.75 10.47 4.65
CA VAL A 389 29.97 10.75 3.22
C VAL A 389 28.62 10.94 2.52
N ASP A 390 28.50 11.97 1.68
CA ASP A 390 27.32 12.18 0.82
C ASP A 390 26.98 10.91 0.03
N ALA A 391 25.69 10.73 -0.27
CA ALA A 391 25.25 9.66 -1.15
C ALA A 391 26.04 9.70 -2.46
N SER A 392 26.64 8.57 -2.81
CA SER A 392 27.39 8.41 -4.04
C SER A 392 26.42 8.44 -5.21
N ALA A 393 26.34 9.57 -5.89
CA ALA A 393 25.47 9.74 -7.04
C ALA A 393 26.13 9.19 -8.32
N ASN A 394 25.30 8.64 -9.18
CA ASN A 394 25.64 8.35 -10.56
C ASN A 394 24.51 8.81 -11.49
N THR A 395 24.87 9.02 -12.74
CA THR A 395 23.92 9.39 -13.77
C THR A 395 24.36 8.73 -15.08
N ALA A 396 23.43 8.08 -15.75
CA ALA A 396 23.57 7.52 -17.08
C ALA A 396 22.80 8.41 -18.07
N LEU A 397 23.39 8.64 -19.24
CA LEU A 397 22.78 9.29 -20.39
C LEU A 397 22.43 8.21 -21.42
N VAL A 398 21.17 8.17 -21.83
CA VAL A 398 20.66 7.22 -22.82
C VAL A 398 19.98 8.00 -23.93
N SER A 399 20.37 7.76 -25.17
CA SER A 399 19.72 8.26 -26.38
C SER A 399 18.72 7.21 -26.88
N TRP A 400 17.58 7.64 -27.41
CA TRP A 400 16.56 6.75 -27.96
C TRP A 400 15.58 7.49 -28.86
N SER A 401 14.95 6.76 -29.77
CA SER A 401 14.01 7.30 -30.77
C SER A 401 12.58 6.88 -30.46
N LEU A 402 11.65 7.83 -30.46
CA LEU A 402 10.22 7.55 -30.36
C LEU A 402 9.62 7.51 -31.77
N ARG A 403 9.51 6.30 -32.35
CA ARG A 403 9.05 6.09 -33.73
C ARG A 403 7.59 5.65 -33.78
N CYS A 404 6.81 6.28 -34.66
CA CYS A 404 5.45 5.89 -34.99
C CYS A 404 5.43 5.04 -36.26
N LYS A 405 5.02 3.76 -36.16
CA LYS A 405 4.85 2.89 -37.33
C LYS A 405 3.50 3.16 -37.98
N SER A 406 3.50 3.88 -39.09
CA SER A 406 2.33 4.06 -39.96
C SER A 406 2.70 3.74 -41.41
N GLU A 407 1.74 3.23 -42.16
CA GLU A 407 1.87 2.96 -43.60
C GLU A 407 2.03 4.29 -44.37
N GLY A 408 3.26 4.69 -44.68
CA GLY A 408 3.60 5.88 -45.47
C GLY A 408 4.86 6.60 -44.97
N ASP A 409 5.92 6.59 -45.77
CA ASP A 409 7.34 6.84 -45.45
C ASP A 409 7.79 8.29 -45.11
N GLU A 410 7.00 9.10 -44.40
CA GLU A 410 7.52 10.39 -43.87
C GLU A 410 6.99 10.68 -42.47
N TYR A 411 7.68 10.20 -41.44
CA TYR A 411 7.39 10.60 -40.06
C TYR A 411 8.65 11.16 -39.38
N ASN A 412 8.46 12.28 -38.69
CA ASN A 412 9.45 12.87 -37.79
C ASN A 412 9.63 11.91 -36.59
N ASP A 413 10.74 11.19 -36.60
CA ASP A 413 11.24 10.49 -35.43
C ASP A 413 11.66 11.56 -34.39
N PHE A 414 11.20 11.42 -33.15
CA PHE A 414 11.69 12.28 -32.07
C PHE A 414 12.90 11.64 -31.41
N GLN A 415 14.04 12.32 -31.50
CA GLN A 415 15.25 11.97 -30.77
C GLN A 415 15.11 12.42 -29.31
N ILE A 416 15.24 11.50 -28.37
CA ILE A 416 15.07 11.74 -26.95
C ILE A 416 16.34 11.34 -26.20
N PHE A 417 16.83 12.24 -25.36
CA PHE A 417 17.90 11.97 -24.43
C PHE A 417 17.36 11.93 -23.01
N SER A 418 17.53 10.79 -22.34
CA SER A 418 17.09 10.58 -20.98
C SER A 418 18.26 10.39 -20.03
N THR A 419 18.17 11.05 -18.87
CA THR A 419 19.11 10.85 -17.77
C THR A 419 18.44 10.02 -16.67
N LEU A 420 19.15 9.01 -16.18
CA LEU A 420 18.67 8.12 -15.13
C LEU A 420 19.80 7.60 -14.23
N PRO A 421 19.55 7.35 -12.93
CA PRO A 421 20.50 6.68 -12.07
C PRO A 421 20.56 5.18 -12.40
N MET A 422 21.77 4.60 -12.36
CA MET A 422 21.96 3.17 -12.55
C MET A 422 22.11 2.48 -11.18
N PRO A 423 21.26 1.52 -10.82
CA PRO A 423 21.19 1.03 -9.44
C PRO A 423 22.43 0.23 -9.02
N ALA A 424 22.93 -0.67 -9.88
CA ALA A 424 24.10 -1.49 -9.62
C ALA A 424 24.64 -2.16 -10.90
N VAL A 425 25.82 -2.76 -10.77
CA VAL A 425 26.42 -3.69 -11.75
C VAL A 425 26.77 -5.00 -11.05
N LYS A 426 26.55 -6.12 -11.73
CA LYS A 426 26.76 -7.48 -11.17
C LYS A 426 28.19 -7.98 -11.34
N ASP A 427 28.94 -7.39 -12.27
CA ASP A 427 30.31 -7.78 -12.61
C ASP A 427 31.32 -6.67 -12.32
N SER A 428 32.55 -7.06 -11.99
CA SER A 428 33.64 -6.11 -11.72
C SER A 428 34.09 -5.33 -12.96
N LYS A 429 33.72 -5.79 -14.16
CA LYS A 429 33.97 -5.11 -15.43
C LYS A 429 32.86 -4.11 -15.78
N GLY A 430 31.76 -4.06 -15.03
CA GLY A 430 30.66 -3.13 -15.23
C GLY A 430 29.81 -3.36 -16.49
N LYS A 431 29.88 -4.54 -17.11
CA LYS A 431 29.13 -4.87 -18.33
C LYS A 431 27.72 -5.40 -18.04
N ASN A 432 27.54 -6.10 -16.94
CA ASN A 432 26.26 -6.69 -16.54
C ASN A 432 25.52 -5.73 -15.61
N THR A 433 24.79 -4.81 -16.21
CA THR A 433 23.98 -3.82 -15.48
C THR A 433 22.78 -4.48 -14.82
N LEU A 434 22.44 -4.01 -13.61
CA LEU A 434 21.15 -4.31 -13.00
C LEU A 434 20.14 -3.30 -13.54
N GLY A 435 19.08 -3.77 -14.20
CA GLY A 435 18.14 -2.88 -14.88
C GLY A 435 17.35 -1.97 -13.94
N CYS A 436 16.90 -2.49 -12.79
CA CYS A 436 16.30 -1.67 -11.75
C CYS A 436 16.48 -2.33 -10.37
N HIS A 437 16.54 -1.51 -9.32
CA HIS A 437 16.36 -1.95 -7.93
C HIS A 437 15.31 -1.06 -7.28
N LEU A 438 14.14 -1.63 -7.04
CA LEU A 438 13.03 -0.94 -6.38
C LEU A 438 12.89 -1.40 -4.94
N ILE A 439 12.67 -0.47 -4.02
CA ILE A 439 12.29 -0.76 -2.64
C ILE A 439 10.82 -0.42 -2.50
N LYS A 440 9.98 -1.46 -2.38
CA LYS A 440 8.54 -1.31 -2.19
C LYS A 440 8.19 -1.44 -0.72
N LEU A 441 7.46 -0.46 -0.21
CA LEU A 441 6.95 -0.45 1.16
C LEU A 441 5.55 -1.06 1.21
N GLU A 442 5.41 -2.16 1.94
CA GLU A 442 4.15 -2.87 2.14
C GLU A 442 3.41 -2.27 3.33
N ASN A 443 2.26 -1.63 3.07
CA ASN A 443 1.49 -0.94 4.12
C ASN A 443 0.61 -1.90 4.91
N LYS A 444 0.24 -3.03 4.30
CA LYS A 444 -0.63 -4.07 4.87
C LYS A 444 0.10 -5.40 5.06
N PRO A 445 1.25 -5.45 5.76
CA PRO A 445 2.10 -6.63 5.80
C PRO A 445 1.42 -7.82 6.52
N ASP A 446 0.45 -7.56 7.40
CA ASP A 446 -0.38 -8.58 8.07
C ASP A 446 -1.46 -9.21 7.15
N CYS A 447 -1.71 -8.64 5.98
CA CYS A 447 -2.68 -9.14 4.99
C CYS A 447 -2.01 -9.86 3.81
N GLY A 448 -0.79 -9.47 3.45
CA GLY A 448 -0.01 -9.99 2.33
C GLY A 448 0.78 -8.90 1.62
N CYS A 449 1.31 -9.20 0.43
CA CYS A 449 2.02 -8.22 -0.39
C CYS A 449 1.05 -7.46 -1.31
N GLU A 450 1.07 -6.14 -1.30
CA GLU A 450 0.27 -5.25 -2.16
C GLU A 450 0.75 -5.35 -3.62
N ILE A 451 -0.14 -5.11 -4.58
CA ILE A 451 0.28 -4.94 -5.98
C ILE A 451 1.20 -3.70 -6.11
N MET A 452 2.09 -3.71 -7.11
CA MET A 452 2.91 -2.53 -7.41
C MET A 452 2.04 -1.39 -7.93
N SER A 453 2.36 -0.15 -7.54
CA SER A 453 1.65 1.03 -8.04
C SER A 453 1.90 1.23 -9.54
N LYS A 454 1.02 1.94 -10.22
CA LYS A 454 1.22 2.29 -11.65
C LYS A 454 2.54 3.02 -11.86
N TYR A 455 2.94 3.87 -10.92
CA TYR A 455 4.23 4.58 -10.96
C TYR A 455 5.40 3.61 -10.83
N GLU A 456 5.36 2.68 -9.86
CA GLU A 456 6.42 1.70 -9.63
C GLU A 456 6.64 0.80 -10.86
N LEU A 457 5.55 0.35 -11.50
CA LEU A 457 5.63 -0.50 -12.69
C LEU A 457 6.18 0.25 -13.91
N ILE A 458 5.71 1.48 -14.18
CA ILE A 458 6.21 2.29 -15.30
C ILE A 458 7.68 2.67 -15.07
N SER A 459 8.06 2.98 -13.82
CA SER A 459 9.46 3.24 -13.44
C SER A 459 10.36 2.03 -13.69
N ALA A 460 9.94 0.83 -13.25
CA ALA A 460 10.67 -0.40 -13.52
C ALA A 460 10.81 -0.67 -15.03
N TRP A 461 9.71 -0.51 -15.78
CA TRP A 461 9.68 -0.75 -17.21
C TRP A 461 10.63 0.17 -17.97
N LEU A 462 10.58 1.48 -17.68
CA LEU A 462 11.44 2.49 -18.32
C LEU A 462 12.91 2.22 -18.01
N GLN A 463 13.26 1.91 -16.76
CA GLN A 463 14.63 1.61 -16.38
C GLN A 463 15.15 0.35 -17.08
N LEU A 464 14.36 -0.72 -17.15
CA LEU A 464 14.73 -1.95 -17.87
C LEU A 464 14.90 -1.72 -19.38
N LYS A 465 13.99 -0.97 -20.00
CA LYS A 465 14.11 -0.62 -21.43
C LYS A 465 15.32 0.25 -21.73
N LEU A 466 15.48 1.36 -20.99
CA LEU A 466 16.53 2.34 -21.25
C LEU A 466 17.93 1.79 -20.97
N LEU A 467 18.09 0.95 -19.95
CA LEU A 467 19.36 0.31 -19.63
C LEU A 467 19.58 -1.02 -20.38
N GLN A 468 18.65 -1.42 -21.25
CA GLN A 468 18.68 -2.67 -22.03
C GLN A 468 18.98 -3.91 -21.17
N ALA A 469 18.36 -3.97 -19.99
CA ALA A 469 18.58 -5.04 -19.05
C ALA A 469 17.39 -5.99 -19.01
N ASP A 470 17.67 -7.29 -19.00
CA ASP A 470 16.62 -8.33 -19.02
C ASP A 470 15.89 -8.46 -17.68
N VAL A 471 16.60 -8.18 -16.58
CA VAL A 471 16.12 -8.46 -15.22
C VAL A 471 16.36 -7.27 -14.29
N GLY A 472 15.28 -6.87 -13.63
CA GLY A 472 15.24 -5.97 -12.50
C GLY A 472 14.94 -6.71 -11.20
N HIS A 473 15.05 -5.99 -10.08
CA HIS A 473 14.76 -6.54 -8.76
C HIS A 473 13.89 -5.58 -7.94
N CYS A 474 12.89 -6.11 -7.25
CA CYS A 474 12.07 -5.39 -6.29
C CYS A 474 12.22 -6.04 -4.91
N THR A 475 12.69 -5.29 -3.93
CA THR A 475 12.72 -5.73 -2.53
C THR A 475 11.52 -5.14 -1.80
N ARG A 476 10.67 -6.00 -1.27
CA ARG A 476 9.46 -5.63 -0.53
C ARG A 476 9.76 -5.63 0.96
N ILE A 477 9.43 -4.53 1.63
CA ILE A 477 9.75 -4.27 3.03
C ILE A 477 8.46 -3.94 3.78
N SER A 478 8.30 -4.49 4.97
CA SER A 478 7.16 -4.20 5.84
C SER A 478 7.25 -2.78 6.42
N LEU A 479 6.20 -1.97 6.29
CA LEU A 479 6.12 -0.65 6.91
C LEU A 479 6.16 -0.71 8.45
N ARG A 480 5.70 -1.83 9.04
CA ARG A 480 5.57 -2.00 10.49
C ARG A 480 6.93 -2.15 11.18
N ASP A 481 7.81 -2.98 10.62
CA ASP A 481 9.05 -3.41 11.27
C ASP A 481 10.30 -3.32 10.37
N PHE A 482 10.16 -2.77 9.16
CA PHE A 482 11.23 -2.58 8.18
C PHE A 482 11.97 -3.88 7.83
N LYS A 483 11.35 -5.03 8.08
CA LYS A 483 11.93 -6.32 7.71
C LYS A 483 11.65 -6.64 6.24
N PRO A 484 12.60 -7.31 5.56
CA PRO A 484 12.35 -7.79 4.20
C PRO A 484 11.26 -8.86 4.24
N MET A 485 10.29 -8.73 3.33
CA MET A 485 9.15 -9.64 3.21
C MET A 485 9.29 -10.59 2.02
N LEU A 486 9.78 -10.07 0.90
CA LEU A 486 9.95 -10.79 -0.36
C LEU A 486 10.95 -10.06 -1.25
N GLU A 487 11.78 -10.83 -1.97
CA GLU A 487 12.60 -10.33 -3.07
C GLU A 487 12.04 -10.88 -4.38
N GLU A 488 11.64 -9.99 -5.28
CA GLU A 488 10.98 -10.31 -6.53
C GLU A 488 11.91 -9.95 -7.70
N LYS A 489 12.10 -10.88 -8.64
CA LYS A 489 12.76 -10.61 -9.91
C LYS A 489 11.72 -10.03 -10.88
N LEU A 490 12.01 -8.88 -11.46
CA LEU A 490 11.15 -8.21 -12.42
C LEU A 490 11.69 -8.46 -13.83
N ALA A 491 10.86 -9.03 -14.69
CA ALA A 491 11.13 -9.11 -16.12
C ALA A 491 10.17 -8.18 -16.86
N LEU A 492 10.60 -7.71 -18.03
CA LEU A 492 9.84 -6.74 -18.81
C LEU A 492 8.44 -7.24 -19.19
N ILE A 493 8.35 -8.48 -19.66
CA ILE A 493 7.09 -9.14 -20.05
C ILE A 493 6.13 -9.21 -18.85
N THR A 494 6.65 -9.55 -17.67
CA THR A 494 5.85 -9.63 -16.44
C THR A 494 5.33 -8.26 -16.02
N ILE A 495 6.14 -7.20 -16.16
CA ILE A 495 5.70 -5.84 -15.85
C ILE A 495 4.60 -5.38 -16.81
N GLU A 496 4.75 -5.63 -18.11
CA GLU A 496 3.73 -5.28 -19.12
C GLU A 496 2.41 -6.00 -18.85
N GLN A 497 2.47 -7.28 -18.50
CA GLN A 497 1.29 -8.05 -18.09
C GLN A 497 0.65 -7.47 -16.83
N GLN A 498 1.43 -7.15 -15.79
CA GLN A 498 0.90 -6.54 -14.56
C GLN A 498 0.27 -5.16 -14.82
N LEU A 499 0.85 -4.34 -15.70
CA LEU A 499 0.28 -3.06 -16.10
C LEU A 499 -1.06 -3.22 -16.82
N HIS A 500 -1.19 -4.24 -17.67
CA HIS A 500 -2.44 -4.57 -18.33
C HIS A 500 -3.48 -5.10 -17.34
N ASP A 501 -3.12 -6.11 -16.55
CA ASP A 501 -4.04 -6.82 -15.65
C ASP A 501 -4.56 -5.93 -14.51
N TYR A 502 -3.70 -5.07 -13.94
CA TYR A 502 -4.07 -4.26 -12.77
C TYR A 502 -4.60 -2.87 -13.13
N TYR A 503 -4.05 -2.25 -14.18
CA TYR A 503 -4.31 -0.85 -14.52
C TYR A 503 -4.90 -0.65 -15.92
N ASN A 504 -5.16 -1.72 -16.67
CA ASN A 504 -5.61 -1.68 -18.06
C ASN A 504 -4.76 -0.72 -18.91
N THR A 505 -3.46 -0.65 -18.62
CA THR A 505 -2.54 0.29 -19.26
C THR A 505 -1.64 -0.49 -20.22
N SER A 506 -1.70 -0.13 -21.50
CA SER A 506 -0.80 -0.66 -22.53
C SER A 506 0.36 0.31 -22.75
N MET A 507 1.60 -0.18 -22.70
CA MET A 507 2.79 0.66 -22.91
C MET A 507 2.84 1.29 -24.31
N PRO A 508 2.56 0.57 -25.42
CA PRO A 508 2.43 1.17 -26.74
C PRO A 508 1.41 2.31 -26.81
N GLN A 509 0.26 2.17 -26.15
CA GLN A 509 -0.75 3.23 -26.10
C GLN A 509 -0.22 4.45 -25.33
N LEU A 510 0.44 4.22 -24.20
CA LEU A 510 1.01 5.28 -23.37
C LEU A 510 2.12 6.05 -24.12
N LEU A 511 2.94 5.35 -24.91
CA LEU A 511 3.95 5.95 -25.79
C LEU A 511 3.32 6.71 -26.96
N SER A 512 2.22 6.23 -27.54
CA SER A 512 1.47 6.95 -28.57
C SER A 512 0.90 8.27 -28.01
N ASN A 513 0.33 8.22 -26.82
CA ASN A 513 -0.15 9.41 -26.13
C ASN A 513 0.99 10.42 -25.83
N LEU A 514 2.18 9.92 -25.47
CA LEU A 514 3.36 10.76 -25.30
C LEU A 514 3.78 11.38 -26.63
N TYR A 515 3.82 10.62 -27.72
CA TYR A 515 4.17 11.10 -29.05
C TYR A 515 3.27 12.25 -29.52
N GLU A 516 1.95 12.10 -29.36
CA GLU A 516 0.99 13.16 -29.68
C GLU A 516 1.14 14.38 -28.75
N PHE A 517 1.44 14.17 -27.48
CA PHE A 517 1.75 15.26 -26.56
C PHE A 517 3.01 16.04 -26.97
N LEU A 518 4.07 15.34 -27.39
CA LEU A 518 5.32 15.98 -27.83
C LEU A 518 5.13 16.75 -29.15
N LYS A 519 4.32 16.23 -30.09
CA LYS A 519 3.90 16.99 -31.28
C LYS A 519 3.22 18.31 -30.92
N LEU A 520 2.30 18.28 -29.95
CA LEU A 520 1.63 19.50 -29.50
C LEU A 520 2.62 20.47 -28.85
N LEU A 521 3.58 19.96 -28.08
CA LEU A 521 4.61 20.77 -27.46
C LEU A 521 5.53 21.42 -28.52
N ASP A 522 5.79 20.75 -29.63
CA ASP A 522 6.58 21.30 -30.75
C ASP A 522 5.95 22.55 -31.39
N THR A 523 4.62 22.69 -31.31
CA THR A 523 3.91 23.88 -31.78
C THR A 523 4.04 25.09 -30.85
N VAL A 524 4.51 24.90 -29.62
CA VAL A 524 4.62 25.97 -28.62
C VAL A 524 5.76 26.94 -29.00
N PRO A 525 5.58 28.26 -28.81
CA PRO A 525 6.66 29.23 -29.04
C PRO A 525 7.84 29.02 -28.09
N ILE A 526 8.99 29.56 -28.49
CA ILE A 526 10.24 29.48 -27.75
C ILE A 526 10.13 30.29 -26.46
N GLY A 527 10.67 29.76 -25.36
CA GLY A 527 10.61 30.41 -24.06
C GLY A 527 10.82 29.46 -22.89
N GLU A 528 10.83 30.04 -21.69
CA GLU A 528 10.86 29.30 -20.43
C GLU A 528 9.45 29.21 -19.84
N TYR A 529 9.04 27.98 -19.53
CA TYR A 529 7.70 27.68 -19.07
C TYR A 529 7.73 26.81 -17.80
N LEU A 530 6.66 26.93 -17.01
CA LEU A 530 6.35 26.04 -15.91
C LEU A 530 5.17 25.15 -16.35
N LEU A 531 5.40 23.85 -16.47
CA LEU A 531 4.34 22.88 -16.74
C LEU A 531 3.71 22.45 -15.42
N ARG A 532 2.40 22.61 -15.30
CA ARG A 532 1.64 22.34 -14.07
C ARG A 532 0.43 21.47 -14.33
N TYR A 533 0.28 20.43 -13.53
CA TYR A 533 -0.96 19.68 -13.40
C TYR A 533 -1.79 20.22 -12.24
N SER A 534 -3.08 20.42 -12.48
CA SER A 534 -4.03 20.84 -11.45
C SER A 534 -5.16 19.83 -11.32
N PRO A 535 -5.46 19.33 -10.11
CA PRO A 535 -6.62 18.47 -9.88
C PRO A 535 -7.96 19.12 -10.27
N LYS A 536 -8.02 20.46 -10.37
CA LYS A 536 -9.19 21.21 -10.84
C LYS A 536 -9.44 21.00 -12.34
N TYR A 537 -8.38 20.87 -13.13
CA TYR A 537 -8.42 20.68 -14.58
C TYR A 537 -7.78 19.35 -14.94
N LYS A 538 -8.40 18.25 -14.51
CA LYS A 538 -7.81 16.90 -14.63
C LYS A 538 -7.39 16.54 -16.06
N ASP A 539 -8.10 17.06 -17.05
CA ASP A 539 -7.87 16.77 -18.47
C ASP A 539 -6.78 17.60 -19.14
N LYS A 540 -6.13 18.53 -18.41
CA LYS A 540 -5.16 19.48 -19.00
C LYS A 540 -3.90 19.67 -18.15
N PHE A 541 -2.77 19.79 -18.84
CA PHE A 541 -1.57 20.43 -18.31
C PHE A 541 -1.61 21.93 -18.60
N LEU A 542 -1.39 22.73 -17.58
CA LEU A 542 -1.30 24.18 -17.69
C LEU A 542 0.16 24.55 -17.96
N LEU A 543 0.41 25.20 -19.09
CA LEU A 543 1.70 25.79 -19.41
C LEU A 543 1.68 27.23 -18.91
N CYS A 544 2.53 27.56 -17.96
CA CYS A 544 2.60 28.88 -17.35
C CYS A 544 3.87 29.62 -17.78
N ASN A 545 3.77 30.93 -18.04
CA ASN A 545 4.91 31.79 -18.35
C ASN A 545 5.05 32.90 -17.29
N VAL A 546 6.24 33.47 -17.23
CA VAL A 546 6.58 34.58 -16.32
C VAL A 546 5.88 35.86 -16.76
N THR A 547 5.33 36.60 -15.80
CA THR A 547 4.67 37.90 -16.02
C THR A 547 5.19 38.96 -15.06
N LYS A 548 5.37 40.18 -15.58
CA LYS A 548 5.79 41.34 -14.79
C LYS A 548 4.62 41.97 -14.01
N GLU A 549 3.40 41.84 -14.52
CA GLU A 549 2.19 42.39 -13.91
C GLU A 549 1.37 41.27 -13.26
N ALA A 550 1.27 41.31 -11.93
CA ALA A 550 0.50 40.33 -11.18
C ALA A 550 -1.00 40.53 -11.42
N THR A 551 -1.60 39.63 -12.21
CA THR A 551 -3.06 39.57 -12.41
C THR A 551 -3.71 38.68 -11.35
N ALA A 552 -5.04 38.75 -11.19
CA ALA A 552 -5.77 37.87 -10.26
C ALA A 552 -5.63 36.36 -10.57
N GLN A 553 -5.18 36.01 -11.77
CA GLN A 553 -4.92 34.62 -12.19
C GLN A 553 -3.43 34.25 -12.11
N SER A 554 -2.57 35.18 -11.71
CA SER A 554 -1.15 34.94 -11.50
C SER A 554 -0.90 34.35 -10.11
N PHE A 555 0.13 33.53 -9.99
CA PHE A 555 0.60 33.00 -8.70
C PHE A 555 2.11 33.16 -8.60
N LYS A 556 2.61 33.34 -7.38
CA LYS A 556 4.05 33.34 -7.11
C LYS A 556 4.53 31.93 -6.80
N LEU A 557 5.71 31.58 -7.30
CA LEU A 557 6.31 30.27 -7.06
C LEU A 557 6.56 30.03 -5.56
N ASP A 558 7.09 31.05 -4.86
CA ASP A 558 7.33 30.97 -3.41
C ASP A 558 6.04 30.64 -2.65
N GLN A 559 4.94 31.32 -2.97
CA GLN A 559 3.64 31.07 -2.34
C GLN A 559 3.17 29.65 -2.64
N LEU A 560 3.25 29.22 -3.90
CA LEU A 560 2.84 27.87 -4.31
C LEU A 560 3.60 26.76 -3.56
N LEU A 561 4.89 26.96 -3.28
CA LEU A 561 5.74 25.96 -2.63
C LEU A 561 5.71 26.03 -1.09
N THR A 562 5.43 27.19 -0.50
CA THR A 562 5.52 27.40 0.95
C THR A 562 4.17 27.46 1.68
N GLU A 563 3.08 27.75 0.98
CA GLU A 563 1.74 27.90 1.58
C GLU A 563 1.23 26.59 2.20
N THR A 564 1.62 25.45 1.63
CA THR A 564 1.20 24.13 2.10
C THR A 564 2.38 23.28 2.52
N THR A 565 2.42 22.92 3.79
CA THR A 565 3.40 21.96 4.31
C THR A 565 3.00 20.54 3.92
N PRO A 566 3.95 19.67 3.55
CA PRO A 566 3.63 18.30 3.19
C PRO A 566 2.86 17.55 4.26
N SER A 567 1.75 16.92 3.88
CA SER A 567 0.91 16.17 4.81
C SER A 567 0.35 14.89 4.18
N ASP A 568 0.08 13.90 5.04
CA ASP A 568 -0.59 12.65 4.73
C ASP A 568 -2.12 12.74 4.91
N GLN A 569 -2.65 13.88 5.36
CA GLN A 569 -4.08 14.03 5.65
C GLN A 569 -4.96 13.78 4.41
N ILE A 570 -4.54 14.29 3.24
CA ILE A 570 -5.27 14.06 1.98
C ILE A 570 -5.22 12.57 1.60
N PHE A 571 -4.07 11.92 1.82
CA PHE A 571 -3.91 10.49 1.58
C PHE A 571 -4.77 9.64 2.52
N LEU A 572 -4.86 10.01 3.79
CA LEU A 572 -5.68 9.33 4.79
C LEU A 572 -7.18 9.55 4.57
N THR A 573 -7.59 10.70 4.03
CA THR A 573 -9.01 10.98 3.77
C THR A 573 -9.52 10.43 2.43
N GLN A 574 -8.65 10.31 1.42
CA GLN A 574 -9.05 9.74 0.13
C GLN A 574 -9.15 8.21 0.16
N SER A 575 -10.04 7.65 -0.66
CA SER A 575 -10.23 6.21 -0.82
C SER A 575 -9.16 5.58 -1.74
N SER A 576 -7.89 5.85 -1.48
CA SER A 576 -6.77 5.21 -2.18
C SER A 576 -6.54 3.82 -1.60
N PHE A 577 -6.76 2.77 -2.40
CA PHE A 577 -6.60 1.37 -1.99
C PHE A 577 -5.74 0.61 -2.99
N LEU A 578 -4.66 -0.03 -2.51
CA LEU A 578 -3.91 -1.02 -3.28
C LEU A 578 -4.34 -2.43 -2.86
N PRO A 579 -4.87 -3.26 -3.78
CA PRO A 579 -5.18 -4.66 -3.53
C PRO A 579 -3.94 -5.50 -3.16
N ILE A 580 -4.16 -6.59 -2.43
CA ILE A 580 -3.14 -7.62 -2.21
C ILE A 580 -2.93 -8.43 -3.49
N SER A 581 -1.70 -8.78 -3.82
CA SER A 581 -1.41 -9.64 -4.97
C SER A 581 -1.88 -11.08 -4.69
N PRO A 582 -2.63 -11.72 -5.63
CA PRO A 582 -3.03 -13.11 -5.49
C PRO A 582 -1.90 -14.11 -5.79
N THR A 583 -0.80 -13.65 -6.41
CA THR A 583 0.29 -14.51 -6.87
C THR A 583 1.53 -14.46 -5.99
N LEU A 584 1.64 -13.47 -5.10
CA LEU A 584 2.84 -13.26 -4.30
C LEU A 584 2.69 -13.83 -2.89
N CYS A 585 3.49 -14.85 -2.58
CA CYS A 585 3.71 -15.31 -1.22
C CYS A 585 4.91 -14.54 -0.62
N GLY A 586 4.64 -13.62 0.30
CA GLY A 586 5.64 -13.07 1.22
C GLY A 586 5.74 -13.83 2.55
N ARG A 587 6.58 -13.33 3.45
CA ARG A 587 6.86 -13.90 4.78
C ARG A 587 5.64 -14.33 5.60
N LEU A 588 4.57 -13.52 5.62
CA LEU A 588 3.29 -13.86 6.28
C LEU A 588 2.74 -15.22 5.82
N HIS A 589 2.76 -15.45 4.51
CA HIS A 589 2.18 -16.63 3.88
C HIS A 589 2.99 -17.88 4.22
N GLU A 590 4.31 -17.77 4.26
CA GLU A 590 5.19 -18.86 4.69
C GLU A 590 5.04 -19.18 6.19
N GLU A 591 5.00 -18.15 7.06
CA GLU A 591 4.88 -18.33 8.51
C GLU A 591 3.51 -18.89 8.94
N LEU A 592 2.41 -18.41 8.32
CA LEU A 592 1.05 -18.83 8.66
C LEU A 592 0.52 -19.97 7.78
N GLN A 593 1.29 -20.42 6.78
CA GLN A 593 0.86 -21.41 5.78
C GLN A 593 -0.46 -21.00 5.11
N LEU A 594 -0.59 -19.71 4.81
CA LEU A 594 -1.81 -19.07 4.31
C LEU A 594 -1.63 -18.69 2.85
N LEU A 595 -2.51 -19.17 1.97
CA LEU A 595 -2.51 -18.76 0.56
C LEU A 595 -2.85 -17.25 0.42
N PRO A 596 -2.18 -16.50 -0.48
CA PRO A 596 -2.54 -15.12 -0.76
C PRO A 596 -4.01 -14.97 -1.15
N CYS A 597 -4.63 -13.89 -0.67
CA CYS A 597 -6.04 -13.59 -0.92
C CYS A 597 -7.03 -14.73 -0.52
N ALA A 598 -6.67 -15.56 0.46
CA ALA A 598 -7.54 -16.59 1.03
C ALA A 598 -7.73 -16.39 2.54
N PHE A 599 -8.85 -16.84 3.08
CA PHE A 599 -9.05 -16.91 4.53
C PHE A 599 -8.25 -18.09 5.13
N PRO A 600 -8.02 -18.11 6.45
CA PRO A 600 -7.42 -19.27 7.11
C PRO A 600 -8.27 -20.54 6.91
N ALA A 601 -7.64 -21.67 6.60
CA ALA A 601 -8.31 -22.97 6.60
C ALA A 601 -8.81 -23.33 8.01
N LYS A 602 -9.87 -24.14 8.09
CA LYS A 602 -10.34 -24.68 9.39
C LYS A 602 -9.29 -25.61 10.00
N ALA A 603 -9.07 -25.48 11.31
CA ALA A 603 -8.17 -26.36 12.07
C ALA A 603 -8.50 -27.86 11.91
N ASN A 604 -9.78 -28.20 11.72
CA ASN A 604 -10.23 -29.58 11.53
C ASN A 604 -9.97 -30.14 10.11
N GLY A 605 -9.32 -29.39 9.22
CA GLY A 605 -8.96 -29.79 7.85
C GLY A 605 -10.14 -29.98 6.88
N ARG A 606 -11.39 -29.70 7.30
CA ARG A 606 -12.58 -29.82 6.46
C ARG A 606 -12.86 -28.51 5.72
N SER A 607 -13.10 -28.60 4.41
CA SER A 607 -13.51 -27.45 3.60
C SER A 607 -14.89 -26.93 4.01
N VAL A 608 -15.11 -25.62 3.90
CA VAL A 608 -16.43 -25.02 4.09
C VAL A 608 -17.27 -25.27 2.84
N GLN A 609 -18.21 -26.22 2.92
CA GLN A 609 -19.29 -26.32 1.94
C GLN A 609 -20.31 -25.21 2.22
N ARG A 610 -20.28 -24.11 1.47
CA ARG A 610 -21.40 -23.18 1.47
C ARG A 610 -22.58 -23.82 0.75
N ARG A 611 -23.67 -24.08 1.47
CA ARG A 611 -24.97 -24.30 0.84
C ARG A 611 -25.28 -23.04 0.03
N LYS A 612 -25.53 -23.20 -1.28
CA LYS A 612 -26.08 -22.12 -2.11
C LYS A 612 -27.24 -21.50 -1.35
N ALA A 613 -27.21 -20.19 -1.13
CA ALA A 613 -28.30 -19.48 -0.47
C ALA A 613 -29.59 -19.78 -1.24
N ALA A 614 -30.47 -20.58 -0.64
CA ALA A 614 -31.82 -20.73 -1.14
C ALA A 614 -32.50 -19.39 -0.89
N ILE A 615 -33.00 -18.78 -1.96
CA ILE A 615 -33.86 -17.59 -1.94
C ILE A 615 -34.96 -17.85 -0.91
N SER A 616 -35.03 -17.01 0.12
CA SER A 616 -35.95 -17.12 1.24
C SER A 616 -37.40 -16.96 0.75
N ARG A 617 -38.23 -18.00 0.89
CA ARG A 617 -39.68 -17.81 1.03
C ARG A 617 -39.99 -17.41 2.48
N PRO A 618 -40.95 -16.52 2.71
CA PRO A 618 -41.16 -15.87 4.01
C PRO A 618 -41.60 -16.88 5.09
N GLU A 619 -40.95 -16.78 6.25
CA GLU A 619 -41.35 -17.44 7.51
C GLU A 619 -42.68 -16.88 8.02
N PRO A 620 -43.34 -17.64 8.92
CA PRO A 620 -43.64 -16.99 10.20
C PRO A 620 -43.18 -17.79 11.43
N GLU A 621 -42.51 -17.02 12.29
CA GLU A 621 -42.61 -16.94 13.75
C GLU A 621 -42.14 -18.09 14.67
N ARG A 622 -40.89 -17.88 15.13
CA ARG A 622 -40.33 -18.06 16.49
C ARG A 622 -41.27 -18.62 17.57
N ARG A 623 -40.80 -19.66 18.29
CA ARG A 623 -40.78 -19.68 19.77
C ARG A 623 -39.61 -20.47 20.38
N ALA A 624 -38.86 -19.73 21.20
CA ALA A 624 -38.24 -20.01 22.49
C ALA A 624 -37.32 -21.25 22.70
N GLN A 625 -36.11 -20.93 23.19
CA GLN A 625 -35.08 -21.82 23.71
C GLN A 625 -35.53 -22.56 24.98
N GLY A 626 -35.38 -23.88 24.98
CA GLY A 626 -35.48 -24.73 26.17
C GLY A 626 -34.10 -25.09 26.72
N ARG A 627 -33.86 -24.77 27.99
CA ARG A 627 -32.69 -25.11 28.81
C ARG A 627 -32.19 -26.55 28.58
N ARG A 628 -30.89 -26.71 28.33
CA ARG A 628 -30.20 -28.00 28.37
C ARG A 628 -30.21 -28.55 29.80
N GLN A 629 -31.07 -29.54 30.05
CA GLN A 629 -30.93 -30.40 31.22
C GLN A 629 -30.00 -31.59 30.89
N PRO A 630 -29.21 -32.09 31.85
CA PRO A 630 -28.29 -33.18 31.63
C PRO A 630 -29.05 -34.47 31.32
N HIS A 631 -28.63 -35.18 30.27
CA HIS A 631 -29.20 -36.44 29.82
C HIS A 631 -29.16 -37.49 30.95
N LYS A 632 -30.30 -37.76 31.59
CA LYS A 632 -30.51 -39.00 32.34
C LYS A 632 -30.50 -40.15 31.32
N LYS A 633 -29.61 -41.13 31.49
CA LYS A 633 -29.59 -42.35 30.68
C LYS A 633 -30.86 -43.16 30.99
N TRP A 634 -31.73 -43.32 30.00
CA TRP A 634 -32.94 -44.13 30.11
C TRP A 634 -32.58 -45.61 29.96
N THR A 635 -33.21 -46.47 30.74
CA THR A 635 -33.05 -47.93 30.61
C THR A 635 -33.74 -48.44 29.34
N ALA A 636 -33.33 -49.62 28.87
CA ALA A 636 -33.85 -50.21 27.62
C ALA A 636 -35.39 -50.37 27.63
N ALA A 637 -35.98 -50.67 28.79
CA ALA A 637 -37.44 -50.77 28.96
C ALA A 637 -38.16 -49.42 28.76
N GLN A 638 -37.60 -48.32 29.28
CA GLN A 638 -38.15 -46.97 29.11
C GLN A 638 -38.04 -46.47 27.66
N THR A 639 -37.00 -46.90 26.96
CA THR A 639 -36.79 -46.56 25.54
C THR A 639 -37.81 -47.26 24.63
N GLU A 640 -38.17 -48.50 24.93
CA GLU A 640 -39.16 -49.27 24.16
C GLU A 640 -40.59 -48.75 24.40
N GLU A 641 -40.92 -48.36 25.63
CA GLU A 641 -42.22 -47.76 25.96
C GLU A 641 -42.40 -46.38 25.29
N PHE A 642 -41.34 -45.57 25.24
CA PHE A 642 -41.32 -44.30 24.51
C PHE A 642 -41.53 -44.51 23.00
N ARG A 643 -40.85 -45.50 22.40
CA ARG A 643 -41.05 -45.85 20.99
C ARG A 643 -42.49 -46.29 20.70
N ARG A 644 -43.12 -47.05 21.61
CA ARG A 644 -44.53 -47.44 21.48
C ARG A 644 -45.47 -46.23 21.54
N ARG A 645 -45.26 -45.28 22.45
CA ARG A 645 -46.03 -44.02 22.53
C ARG A 645 -45.84 -43.13 21.30
N CYS A 646 -44.63 -43.03 20.76
CA CYS A 646 -44.39 -42.28 19.53
C CYS A 646 -45.07 -42.92 18.31
N LYS A 647 -45.06 -44.26 18.20
CA LYS A 647 -45.76 -44.98 17.13
C LYS A 647 -47.28 -44.82 17.22
N SER A 648 -47.87 -44.85 18.42
CA SER A 648 -49.31 -44.61 18.59
C SER A 648 -49.70 -43.16 18.25
N GLY A 649 -48.90 -42.18 18.70
CA GLY A 649 -49.09 -40.76 18.37
C GLY A 649 -48.93 -40.44 16.87
N GLN A 650 -48.05 -41.15 16.16
CA GLN A 650 -47.95 -41.04 14.69
C GLN A 650 -49.19 -41.63 13.99
N LYS A 651 -49.71 -42.78 14.44
CA LYS A 651 -50.94 -43.36 13.86
C LYS A 651 -52.16 -42.45 14.04
N ILE A 652 -52.28 -41.79 15.20
CA ILE A 652 -53.38 -40.83 15.46
C ILE A 652 -53.27 -39.61 14.53
N ARG A 653 -52.06 -39.03 14.39
CA ARG A 653 -51.83 -37.89 13.50
C ARG A 653 -52.03 -38.23 12.02
N ALA A 654 -51.65 -39.43 11.59
CA ALA A 654 -51.92 -39.90 10.23
C ALA A 654 -53.43 -40.05 9.95
N ARG A 655 -54.21 -40.56 10.92
CA ARG A 655 -55.68 -40.64 10.81
C ARG A 655 -56.35 -39.25 10.79
N ALA A 656 -55.84 -38.30 11.58
CA ALA A 656 -56.33 -36.92 11.58
C ALA A 656 -56.06 -36.21 10.23
N ARG A 657 -54.86 -36.40 9.64
CA ARG A 657 -54.53 -35.87 8.31
C ARG A 657 -55.40 -36.46 7.20
N LYS A 658 -55.69 -37.77 7.24
CA LYS A 658 -56.63 -38.39 6.30
C LYS A 658 -58.05 -37.84 6.42
N LYS A 659 -58.53 -37.59 7.64
CA LYS A 659 -59.85 -36.95 7.86
C LYS A 659 -59.89 -35.50 7.38
N ALA A 660 -58.81 -34.74 7.54
CA ALA A 660 -58.72 -33.37 7.04
C ALA A 660 -58.66 -33.33 5.50
N ALA A 661 -57.91 -34.24 4.87
CA ALA A 661 -57.85 -34.35 3.41
C ALA A 661 -59.21 -34.72 2.81
N ALA A 662 -59.94 -35.67 3.41
CA ALA A 662 -61.28 -36.05 2.98
C ALA A 662 -62.33 -34.93 3.17
N LYS A 663 -62.09 -33.99 4.11
CA LYS A 663 -62.96 -32.83 4.31
C LYS A 663 -62.67 -31.76 3.26
N ASN A 664 -61.39 -31.52 2.94
CA ASN A 664 -61.01 -30.62 1.86
C ASN A 664 -61.46 -31.10 0.48
N GLU A 665 -61.41 -32.41 0.19
CA GLU A 665 -61.96 -32.97 -1.07
C GLU A 665 -63.47 -32.76 -1.16
N LYS A 666 -64.21 -32.86 -0.04
CA LYS A 666 -65.65 -32.55 0.00
C LYS A 666 -65.92 -31.06 -0.25
N ASP A 667 -65.15 -30.18 0.37
CA ASP A 667 -65.31 -28.73 0.21
C ASP A 667 -64.90 -28.27 -1.21
N GLU A 668 -63.98 -28.97 -1.88
CA GLU A 668 -63.63 -28.73 -3.30
C GLU A 668 -64.70 -29.29 -4.26
N LEU A 669 -65.27 -30.47 -3.98
CA LEU A 669 -66.40 -31.02 -4.74
C LEU A 669 -67.65 -30.15 -4.64
N GLU A 670 -67.96 -29.60 -3.46
CA GLU A 670 -69.08 -28.66 -3.28
C GLU A 670 -68.87 -27.35 -4.06
N LYS A 671 -67.64 -26.84 -4.15
CA LYS A 671 -67.32 -25.66 -4.98
C LYS A 671 -67.48 -25.92 -6.47
N ILE A 672 -67.14 -27.12 -6.94
CA ILE A 672 -67.29 -27.51 -8.36
C ILE A 672 -68.76 -27.70 -8.73
N MET A 673 -69.62 -28.13 -7.80
CA MET A 673 -71.06 -28.31 -8.03
C MET A 673 -71.90 -27.03 -7.94
N THR A 674 -71.28 -25.89 -7.58
CA THR A 674 -71.92 -24.56 -7.52
C THR A 674 -71.52 -23.62 -8.67
N LEU A 675 -70.84 -24.15 -9.69
CA LEU A 675 -70.72 -23.56 -11.03
C LEU A 675 -71.64 -24.33 -11.98
#